data_AF-A0A813PHA3-F1
#
_entry.id   AF-A0A813PHA3-F1
#
_cell.length_a   1.000
_cell.length_b   1.000
_cell.length_c   1.000
_cell.angle_alpha   90.00
_cell.angle_beta   90.00
_cell.angle_gamma   90.00
#
_symmetry.space_group_name_H-M   'P 1'
#
loop_
_entity.id
_entity.type
_entity.pdbx_description
1 polymer ?
#
loop_
_entity_poly.entity_id
_entity_poly.type
_entity_poly.pdbx_seq_one_letter_code
_entity_poly.pdbx_strand_id
1 'polypeptide(L)'
;MSSMPLYQCQINTDNIKLIGNILEKENFIQQPTLFTFVKSNLDQTIQINLSQSFESPSIICCCSTISISLPQLLFFLKPNSSSTINLILFNQSSGLIDWNSLINLATTYNLSLNIVNNEENLGKKLCEIVNNLVKQNVMKRSIIPNNVNQVPPTKFQNDNNLFYCLSKITREKRSVALGQRGAFRGSTVWLTALGQRGAFRGSTVWLTGLSGAGKSTIAFALEEYIVSKGLPAYCLDGDNIRCGLNKNLGFSNEDRVENIRRIAEVAKLFADAGIMCIVSFISPFEQDRECARQLHESSNIPFIEVFLNTPLSVCEARDCKGLYEKARKGLIKGFTGIDSPYQSPVHPDVIIDTSLISINRSLEMIIGKLAERSVLSPTLILSVHELFMTEHVREKALEEFATLDKLEITELDLQWVQVLSEGWATPLSGFMRETEYLQCLHFGCLMKGHIENQTIPIVLPCTTEDKERLTSSSTIALCYKGKLVALLKKPEFYQHRKEERCARTFGTTDPEHPHIKVILASGDWLVGGDVEVLEKIQWNDGLDQFRLTPNELRQRFRDMKADAVFAFQLRNPIHNGHSLLMQTTRELLNERGFKNPVLLLHPLGGWTKDDDVPLPVRMAQHQAFLNEDEHDRLDRSRTVLAIFPSPMSYAGPTEVQWHAKARMCTGANFYIVGRDPAGLPNPSDKSKDLYDPTHGSKVLTMAPGLNQLQILPFKVAAYNHVLKDMAFYDPTKHDEFDFISGTRMRKIARDGEQPPDGFMVPAGWKVLSTYYQSLATKS
;
A
#
# COMPACT_ATOMS: atom_id res chain seq x y z
N MET A 1 -42.76 -22.52 57.19
CA MET A 1 -42.56 -21.43 58.18
C MET A 1 -41.06 -21.33 58.47
N SER A 2 -40.60 -20.10 58.76
CA SER A 2 -39.26 -19.66 59.22
C SER A 2 -38.04 -19.72 58.28
N SER A 3 -37.75 -18.56 57.67
CA SER A 3 -36.48 -17.79 57.58
C SER A 3 -35.11 -18.48 57.44
N MET A 4 -34.35 -18.08 56.40
CA MET A 4 -32.87 -18.00 56.38
C MET A 4 -32.39 -16.71 55.67
N PRO A 5 -31.20 -16.15 56.01
CA PRO A 5 -30.95 -14.70 55.99
C PRO A 5 -30.44 -14.14 54.66
N LEU A 6 -30.80 -12.87 54.40
CA LEU A 6 -30.17 -11.99 53.41
C LEU A 6 -28.75 -11.63 53.87
N TYR A 7 -27.73 -12.00 53.10
CA TYR A 7 -26.39 -11.42 53.23
C TYR A 7 -26.34 -10.11 52.43
N GLN A 8 -26.34 -8.98 53.14
CA GLN A 8 -26.02 -7.65 52.59
C GLN A 8 -24.50 -7.53 52.44
N CYS A 9 -24.00 -7.31 51.22
CA CYS A 9 -22.62 -6.90 51.00
C CYS A 9 -22.59 -5.41 50.62
N GLN A 10 -22.11 -4.57 51.53
CA GLN A 10 -21.74 -3.19 51.22
C GLN A 10 -20.45 -3.19 50.40
N ILE A 11 -20.51 -2.73 49.15
CA ILE A 11 -19.32 -2.51 48.33
C ILE A 11 -18.66 -1.21 48.80
N ASN A 12 -17.45 -1.33 49.35
CA ASN A 12 -16.67 -0.22 49.89
C ASN A 12 -16.11 0.66 48.75
N THR A 13 -16.42 1.96 48.78
CA THR A 13 -15.97 3.02 47.88
C THR A 13 -14.44 3.15 47.75
N ASP A 14 -13.69 2.64 48.72
CA ASP A 14 -12.22 2.71 48.71
C ASP A 14 -11.58 1.81 47.64
N ASN A 15 -12.21 0.68 47.30
CA ASN A 15 -11.70 -0.23 46.26
C ASN A 15 -11.85 0.35 44.83
N ILE A 16 -12.79 1.27 44.63
CA ILE A 16 -13.04 1.91 43.34
C ILE A 16 -11.99 2.99 43.07
N LYS A 17 -11.53 3.71 44.11
CA LYS A 17 -10.39 4.64 44.02
C LYS A 17 -9.08 3.91 43.73
N LEU A 18 -8.91 2.68 44.23
CA LEU A 18 -7.71 1.87 43.99
C LEU A 18 -7.57 1.49 42.51
N ILE A 19 -8.67 1.15 41.83
CA ILE A 19 -8.68 0.80 40.40
C ILE A 19 -8.35 2.02 39.53
N GLY A 20 -8.90 3.19 39.84
CA GLY A 20 -8.55 4.44 39.16
C GLY A 20 -7.05 4.76 39.28
N ASN A 21 -6.49 4.62 40.48
CA ASN A 21 -5.08 4.87 40.74
C ASN A 21 -4.15 3.85 40.05
N ILE A 22 -4.56 2.59 39.90
CA ILE A 22 -3.77 1.55 39.19
C ILE A 22 -3.74 1.84 37.67
N LEU A 23 -4.84 2.30 37.09
CA LEU A 23 -4.93 2.62 35.67
C LEU A 23 -4.13 3.90 35.31
N GLU A 24 -4.02 4.86 36.23
CA GLU A 24 -3.11 6.01 36.11
C GLU A 24 -1.63 5.61 36.28
N LYS A 25 -1.30 4.71 37.22
CA LYS A 25 0.09 4.30 37.48
C LYS A 25 0.71 3.47 36.34
N GLU A 26 -0.12 2.74 35.60
CA GLU A 26 0.29 1.88 34.47
C GLU A 26 0.17 2.60 33.09
N ASN A 27 -0.06 3.93 33.07
CA ASN A 27 -0.11 4.77 31.86
C ASN A 27 -1.19 4.37 30.82
N PHE A 28 -2.32 3.78 31.22
CA PHE A 28 -3.37 3.38 30.28
C PHE A 28 -4.35 4.50 29.88
N ILE A 29 -4.33 5.67 30.55
CA ILE A 29 -5.21 6.83 30.26
C ILE A 29 -4.39 8.13 30.41
N GLN A 30 -4.44 9.03 29.43
CA GLN A 30 -3.59 10.24 29.40
C GLN A 30 -4.21 11.53 29.96
N GLN A 31 -5.48 11.57 30.39
CA GLN A 31 -6.09 12.74 31.08
C GLN A 31 -7.23 12.35 32.04
N PRO A 32 -7.53 13.16 33.07
CA PRO A 32 -8.50 12.82 34.11
C PRO A 32 -9.94 13.01 33.62
N THR A 33 -10.64 11.92 33.29
CA THR A 33 -12.08 11.95 32.97
C THR A 33 -12.92 11.78 34.25
N LEU A 34 -13.79 12.76 34.53
CA LEU A 34 -14.78 12.68 35.62
C LEU A 34 -15.85 11.62 35.31
N PHE A 35 -15.97 10.61 36.18
CA PHE A 35 -17.13 9.71 36.17
C PHE A 35 -18.31 10.37 36.90
N THR A 36 -19.47 10.49 36.25
CA THR A 36 -20.71 10.94 36.91
C THR A 36 -21.66 9.75 37.07
N PHE A 37 -22.01 9.41 38.31
CA PHE A 37 -22.89 8.28 38.63
C PHE A 37 -24.32 8.78 38.87
N VAL A 38 -25.30 8.30 38.09
CA VAL A 38 -26.73 8.57 38.32
C VAL A 38 -27.33 7.37 39.06
N LYS A 39 -27.95 7.63 40.22
CA LYS A 39 -28.61 6.61 41.04
C LYS A 39 -30.09 6.54 40.63
N SER A 40 -30.54 5.43 40.04
CA SER A 40 -31.97 5.17 39.84
C SER A 40 -32.56 4.46 41.07
N ASN A 41 -33.75 4.87 41.48
CA ASN A 41 -34.37 4.50 42.77
C ASN A 41 -35.16 3.18 42.78
N LEU A 42 -35.02 2.35 41.76
CA LEU A 42 -35.63 1.02 41.71
C LEU A 42 -34.56 0.08 41.17
N ASP A 43 -34.16 -0.88 42.01
CA ASP A 43 -33.06 -1.84 41.86
C ASP A 43 -31.65 -1.23 41.89
N GLN A 44 -30.82 -1.76 42.81
CA GLN A 44 -29.43 -1.37 43.08
C GLN A 44 -28.49 -1.75 41.92
N THR A 45 -28.71 -1.14 40.76
CA THR A 45 -27.93 -1.32 39.54
C THR A 45 -27.15 -0.03 39.29
N ILE A 46 -25.82 -0.12 39.20
CA ILE A 46 -24.99 1.01 38.78
C ILE A 46 -24.94 1.01 37.25
N GLN A 47 -25.56 2.00 36.61
CA GLN A 47 -25.35 2.28 35.19
C GLN A 47 -24.09 3.14 35.01
N ILE A 48 -23.15 2.67 34.18
CA ILE A 48 -22.01 3.46 33.72
C ILE A 48 -22.36 4.00 32.34
N ASN A 49 -22.63 5.30 32.23
CA ASN A 49 -22.77 5.99 30.95
C ASN A 49 -21.41 6.56 30.54
N LEU A 50 -20.85 6.08 29.43
CA LEU A 50 -19.69 6.69 28.79
C LEU A 50 -20.19 7.74 27.78
N SER A 51 -20.19 9.01 28.17
CA SER A 51 -20.47 10.12 27.26
C SER A 51 -19.16 10.70 26.71
N GLN A 52 -18.57 10.06 25.69
CA GLN A 52 -17.80 10.66 24.60
C GLN A 52 -17.10 9.57 23.75
N SER A 53 -17.04 9.80 22.44
CA SER A 53 -16.49 8.92 21.41
C SER A 53 -14.97 8.78 21.52
N PHE A 54 -14.46 7.54 21.56
CA PHE A 54 -13.04 7.24 21.44
C PHE A 54 -12.66 6.95 19.98
N GLU A 55 -11.66 7.66 19.45
CA GLU A 55 -10.97 7.32 18.21
C GLU A 55 -9.96 6.19 18.47
N SER A 56 -10.43 4.93 18.54
CA SER A 56 -9.60 3.74 18.25
C SER A 56 -10.49 2.54 17.87
N PRO A 57 -10.13 1.69 16.88
CA PRO A 57 -11.08 0.78 16.25
C PRO A 57 -11.29 -0.56 16.96
N SER A 58 -11.10 -0.65 18.29
CA SER A 58 -11.05 -1.96 18.97
C SER A 58 -12.20 -2.30 19.93
N ILE A 59 -13.23 -1.46 20.06
CA ILE A 59 -14.30 -1.72 21.06
C ILE A 59 -15.69 -1.46 20.46
N ILE A 60 -16.39 -2.54 20.11
CA ILE A 60 -17.84 -2.54 19.86
C ILE A 60 -18.50 -3.17 21.08
N CYS A 61 -19.31 -2.41 21.81
CA CYS A 61 -20.04 -2.89 22.99
C CYS A 61 -21.50 -3.19 22.58
N CYS A 62 -21.90 -4.46 22.59
CA CYS A 62 -23.31 -4.86 22.51
C CYS A 62 -23.76 -5.36 23.89
N CYS A 63 -24.84 -4.76 24.41
CA CYS A 63 -25.48 -5.16 25.65
C CYS A 63 -26.27 -6.47 25.47
N SER A 64 -25.97 -7.47 26.29
CA SER A 64 -26.95 -8.46 26.75
C SER A 64 -26.60 -8.92 28.17
N THR A 65 -27.60 -8.86 29.05
CA THR A 65 -27.49 -8.92 30.51
C THR A 65 -27.49 -10.36 31.01
N ILE A 66 -26.47 -10.78 31.79
CA ILE A 66 -26.54 -11.98 32.64
C ILE A 66 -26.04 -11.58 34.04
N SER A 67 -26.91 -11.75 35.05
CA SER A 67 -26.64 -11.44 36.47
C SER A 67 -26.42 -12.73 37.25
N ILE A 68 -25.23 -12.93 37.85
CA ILE A 68 -24.98 -13.97 38.87
C ILE A 68 -24.08 -13.39 39.97
N SER A 69 -24.48 -13.56 41.24
CA SER A 69 -23.75 -13.10 42.43
C SER A 69 -22.74 -14.13 42.93
N LEU A 70 -21.43 -13.86 42.78
CA LEU A 70 -20.29 -14.50 43.48
C LEU A 70 -19.06 -13.56 43.39
N PRO A 71 -18.08 -13.66 44.31
CA PRO A 71 -17.09 -12.60 44.54
C PRO A 71 -16.15 -12.40 43.34
N GLN A 72 -16.10 -11.14 42.88
CA GLN A 72 -15.12 -10.56 41.94
C GLN A 72 -14.73 -11.43 40.74
N LEU A 73 -15.59 -11.45 39.73
CA LEU A 73 -15.35 -12.06 38.43
C LEU A 73 -15.52 -10.98 37.35
N LEU A 74 -14.45 -10.64 36.63
CA LEU A 74 -14.46 -9.70 35.51
C LEU A 74 -14.57 -10.48 34.20
N PHE A 75 -15.59 -10.20 33.39
CA PHE A 75 -15.82 -10.88 32.11
C PHE A 75 -15.41 -9.98 30.94
N PHE A 76 -14.68 -10.52 29.96
CA PHE A 76 -14.41 -9.86 28.68
C PHE A 76 -14.97 -10.71 27.54
N LEU A 77 -15.86 -10.12 26.73
CA LEU A 77 -16.34 -10.71 25.48
C LEU A 77 -15.49 -10.15 24.33
N LYS A 78 -14.83 -11.04 23.57
CA LYS A 78 -14.14 -10.68 22.32
C LYS A 78 -14.82 -11.41 21.17
N PRO A 79 -15.40 -10.71 20.17
CA PRO A 79 -15.94 -11.39 19.01
C PRO A 79 -14.80 -11.70 18.05
N ASN A 80 -14.50 -12.99 17.85
CA ASN A 80 -13.81 -13.47 16.66
C ASN A 80 -14.66 -14.60 16.05
N SER A 81 -14.56 -14.74 14.73
CA SER A 81 -15.41 -15.51 13.80
C SER A 81 -15.41 -17.04 13.94
N SER A 82 -15.22 -17.56 15.15
CA SER A 82 -15.48 -18.96 15.52
C SER A 82 -16.28 -18.94 16.81
N SER A 83 -17.40 -19.68 16.83
CA SER A 83 -18.39 -19.79 17.90
C SER A 83 -17.82 -20.33 19.23
N THR A 84 -16.95 -19.57 19.88
CA THR A 84 -16.34 -19.92 21.16
C THR A 84 -16.10 -18.67 22.01
N ILE A 85 -16.87 -18.55 23.09
CA ILE A 85 -16.73 -17.49 24.09
C ILE A 85 -15.65 -17.92 25.09
N ASN A 86 -14.70 -17.03 25.38
CA ASN A 86 -13.62 -17.29 26.35
C ASN A 86 -13.96 -16.69 27.72
N LEU A 87 -13.86 -17.52 28.76
CA LEU A 87 -14.00 -17.10 30.16
C LEU A 87 -12.61 -16.94 30.77
N ILE A 88 -12.28 -15.74 31.28
CA ILE A 88 -11.02 -15.46 31.96
C ILE A 88 -11.32 -15.14 33.43
N LEU A 89 -10.79 -15.96 34.33
CA LEU A 89 -10.92 -15.81 35.78
C LEU A 89 -9.67 -15.15 36.35
N PHE A 90 -9.83 -14.01 37.03
CA PHE A 90 -8.79 -13.42 37.90
C PHE A 90 -9.19 -13.67 39.36
N ASN A 91 -8.33 -14.33 40.14
CA ASN A 91 -8.53 -14.46 41.57
C ASN A 91 -7.34 -13.84 42.32
N GLN A 92 -7.62 -12.93 43.27
CA GLN A 92 -6.61 -12.37 44.19
C GLN A 92 -6.87 -12.71 45.67
N SER A 93 -7.84 -13.57 46.00
CA SER A 93 -8.06 -13.97 47.41
C SER A 93 -8.40 -15.45 47.57
N SER A 94 -8.00 -16.00 48.71
CA SER A 94 -8.03 -17.42 49.11
C SER A 94 -9.42 -18.05 49.29
N GLY A 95 -10.45 -17.52 48.62
CA GLY A 95 -11.79 -18.09 48.60
C GLY A 95 -11.87 -19.38 47.76
N LEU A 96 -12.56 -20.39 48.31
CA LEU A 96 -12.93 -21.63 47.59
C LEU A 96 -13.84 -21.28 46.41
N ILE A 97 -13.30 -21.40 45.19
CA ILE A 97 -14.10 -21.37 43.96
C ILE A 97 -14.92 -22.67 43.90
N ASP A 98 -16.24 -22.59 43.75
CA ASP A 98 -17.09 -23.74 43.46
C ASP A 98 -16.94 -24.14 41.99
N TRP A 99 -15.93 -24.97 41.73
CA TRP A 99 -15.55 -25.43 40.40
C TRP A 99 -16.64 -26.25 39.71
N ASN A 100 -17.51 -26.93 40.45
CA ASN A 100 -18.55 -27.77 39.86
C ASN A 100 -19.62 -26.92 39.16
N SER A 101 -20.02 -25.80 39.78
CA SER A 101 -20.97 -24.85 39.20
C SER A 101 -20.40 -24.17 37.94
N LEU A 102 -19.10 -23.84 37.95
CA LEU A 102 -18.39 -23.21 36.84
C LEU A 102 -18.21 -24.14 35.64
N ILE A 103 -17.91 -25.42 35.89
CA ILE A 103 -17.81 -26.46 34.87
C ILE A 103 -19.19 -26.75 34.25
N ASN A 104 -20.24 -26.85 35.08
CA ASN A 104 -21.60 -27.02 34.57
C ASN A 104 -22.01 -25.85 33.66
N LEU A 105 -21.74 -24.61 34.07
CA LEU A 105 -22.04 -23.43 33.26
C LEU A 105 -21.28 -23.43 31.92
N ALA A 106 -19.99 -23.76 31.93
CA ALA A 106 -19.19 -23.83 30.70
C ALA A 106 -19.64 -24.96 29.77
N THR A 107 -20.10 -26.07 30.32
CA THR A 107 -20.63 -27.22 29.55
C THR A 107 -22.00 -26.89 28.96
N THR A 108 -22.90 -26.26 29.72
CA THR A 108 -24.24 -25.87 29.25
C THR A 108 -24.20 -24.85 28.12
N TYR A 109 -23.22 -23.95 28.09
CA TYR A 109 -23.10 -22.89 27.10
C TYR A 109 -21.92 -23.06 26.12
N ASN A 110 -21.25 -24.22 26.12
CA ASN A 110 -20.15 -24.57 25.23
C ASN A 110 -18.99 -23.54 25.22
N LEU A 111 -18.58 -23.11 26.41
CA LEU A 111 -17.59 -22.04 26.64
C LEU A 111 -16.17 -22.60 26.80
N SER A 112 -15.16 -21.84 26.35
CA SER A 112 -13.74 -22.15 26.60
C SER A 112 -13.27 -21.49 27.89
N LEU A 113 -12.76 -22.28 28.84
CA LEU A 113 -12.26 -21.78 30.13
C LEU A 113 -10.73 -21.58 30.09
N ASN A 114 -10.28 -20.35 30.28
CA ASN A 114 -8.87 -19.99 30.42
C ASN A 114 -8.62 -19.43 31.82
N ILE A 115 -7.86 -20.14 32.64
CA ILE A 115 -7.57 -19.76 34.03
C ILE A 115 -6.18 -19.11 34.08
N VAL A 116 -6.09 -17.88 34.56
CA VAL A 116 -4.82 -17.18 34.80
C VAL A 116 -4.66 -17.02 36.31
N ASN A 117 -3.69 -17.70 36.92
CA ASN A 117 -3.48 -17.59 38.36
C ASN A 117 -2.00 -17.73 38.74
N ASN A 118 -1.62 -17.14 39.88
CA ASN A 118 -0.22 -16.90 40.30
C ASN A 118 0.31 -17.87 41.38
N GLU A 119 -0.37 -19.00 41.66
CA GLU A 119 0.08 -19.96 42.68
C GLU A 119 0.62 -21.29 42.11
N GLU A 120 1.80 -21.67 42.60
CA GLU A 120 2.63 -22.81 42.18
C GLU A 120 1.99 -24.20 42.47
N ASN A 121 1.05 -24.29 43.41
CA ASN A 121 0.44 -25.56 43.84
C ASN A 121 -0.87 -25.95 43.12
N LEU A 122 -1.36 -25.12 42.19
CA LEU A 122 -2.59 -25.43 41.45
C LEU A 122 -2.35 -26.38 40.26
N GLY A 123 -1.13 -26.47 39.74
CA GLY A 123 -0.77 -27.33 38.59
C GLY A 123 -1.01 -28.82 38.84
N LYS A 124 -0.74 -29.31 40.06
CA LYS A 124 -1.02 -30.70 40.45
C LYS A 124 -2.52 -30.99 40.54
N LYS A 125 -3.31 -30.08 41.11
CA LYS A 125 -4.78 -30.21 41.21
C LYS A 125 -5.47 -30.11 39.84
N LEU A 126 -4.99 -29.24 38.95
CA LEU A 126 -5.49 -29.13 37.58
C LEU A 126 -5.20 -30.39 36.76
N CYS A 127 -4.03 -31.01 36.92
CA CYS A 127 -3.72 -32.30 36.28
C CYS A 127 -4.62 -33.43 36.77
N GLU A 128 -4.97 -33.50 38.05
CA GLU A 128 -5.93 -34.49 38.58
C GLU A 128 -7.35 -34.29 38.02
N ILE A 129 -7.81 -33.04 37.95
CA ILE A 129 -9.14 -32.69 37.44
C ILE A 129 -9.24 -33.01 35.94
N VAL A 130 -8.23 -32.64 35.14
CA VAL A 130 -8.19 -32.96 33.71
C VAL A 130 -8.13 -34.48 33.47
N ASN A 131 -7.37 -35.22 34.27
CA ASN A 131 -7.34 -36.68 34.17
C ASN A 131 -8.68 -37.34 34.55
N ASN A 132 -9.42 -36.79 35.51
CA ASN A 132 -10.77 -37.27 35.85
C ASN A 132 -11.80 -36.93 34.75
N LEU A 133 -11.72 -35.75 34.13
CA LEU A 133 -12.59 -35.35 33.03
C LEU A 133 -12.36 -36.18 31.75
N VAL A 134 -11.11 -36.60 31.49
CA VAL A 134 -10.77 -37.55 30.41
C VAL A 134 -11.30 -38.96 30.73
N LYS A 135 -11.23 -39.42 31.99
CA LYS A 135 -11.81 -40.70 32.42
C LYS A 135 -13.34 -40.74 32.30
N GLN A 136 -14.01 -39.60 32.43
CA GLN A 136 -15.47 -39.47 32.34
C GLN A 136 -15.97 -39.19 30.91
N ASN A 137 -15.10 -39.27 29.89
CA ASN A 137 -15.42 -39.03 28.46
C ASN A 137 -15.95 -37.61 28.14
N VAL A 138 -15.67 -36.63 29.00
CA VAL A 138 -16.09 -35.22 28.81
C VAL A 138 -15.12 -34.45 27.90
N MET A 139 -13.92 -34.98 27.63
CA MET A 139 -12.89 -34.36 26.78
C MET A 139 -12.21 -35.41 25.87
N LYS A 140 -12.09 -35.15 24.55
CA LYS A 140 -11.37 -36.05 23.60
C LYS A 140 -9.86 -35.81 23.62
N ARG A 141 -9.09 -36.91 23.69
CA ARG A 141 -7.63 -36.94 23.67
C ARG A 141 -7.08 -36.58 22.29
N SER A 142 -6.78 -35.31 22.06
CA SER A 142 -5.91 -34.87 20.96
C SER A 142 -4.94 -33.85 21.52
N ILE A 143 -3.64 -34.08 21.29
CA ILE A 143 -2.46 -33.33 21.76
C ILE A 143 -1.81 -33.92 23.03
N ILE A 144 -1.19 -35.10 22.91
CA ILE A 144 0.03 -35.48 23.66
C ILE A 144 0.93 -36.26 22.67
N PRO A 145 2.22 -35.93 22.51
CA PRO A 145 3.13 -36.69 21.65
C PRO A 145 3.36 -38.12 22.18
N ASN A 146 3.44 -39.10 21.28
CA ASN A 146 3.52 -40.55 21.57
C ASN A 146 4.78 -41.06 22.31
N ASN A 147 5.63 -40.21 22.89
CA ASN A 147 6.91 -40.63 23.49
C ASN A 147 7.09 -40.31 24.99
N VAL A 148 6.00 -40.21 25.77
CA VAL A 148 6.09 -40.03 27.23
C VAL A 148 6.15 -41.36 28.00
N ASN A 149 5.95 -42.51 27.34
CA ASN A 149 5.87 -43.82 28.01
C ASN A 149 7.22 -44.49 28.34
N GLN A 150 8.36 -43.79 28.25
CA GLN A 150 9.68 -44.40 28.51
C GLN A 150 10.52 -43.71 29.60
N VAL A 151 9.90 -42.95 30.53
CA VAL A 151 10.64 -42.43 31.70
C VAL A 151 10.07 -43.06 32.99
N PRO A 152 10.86 -43.87 33.73
CA PRO A 152 10.41 -44.49 34.97
C PRO A 152 10.04 -43.42 36.03
N PRO A 153 9.06 -43.68 36.92
CA PRO A 153 8.52 -42.68 37.85
C PRO A 153 9.49 -42.20 38.94
N THR A 154 10.70 -42.75 39.00
CA THR A 154 11.63 -42.58 40.12
C THR A 154 12.71 -41.51 39.92
N LYS A 155 12.65 -40.70 38.86
CA LYS A 155 13.63 -39.61 38.60
C LYS A 155 13.07 -38.18 38.61
N PHE A 156 11.89 -37.96 39.20
CA PHE A 156 11.30 -36.62 39.40
C PHE A 156 11.64 -36.03 40.79
N GLN A 157 12.92 -36.03 41.17
CA GLN A 157 13.34 -35.52 42.49
C GLN A 157 14.28 -34.31 42.47
N ASN A 158 14.61 -33.73 41.31
CA ASN A 158 15.42 -32.50 41.28
C ASN A 158 14.88 -31.46 40.27
N ASP A 159 14.77 -30.21 40.74
CA ASP A 159 14.22 -29.03 40.05
C ASP A 159 14.88 -28.71 38.69
N ASN A 160 16.10 -29.19 38.47
CA ASN A 160 16.84 -28.97 37.21
C ASN A 160 16.19 -29.64 35.98
N ASN A 161 15.39 -30.70 36.16
CA ASN A 161 14.72 -31.37 35.04
C ASN A 161 13.42 -30.67 34.61
N LEU A 162 12.79 -29.87 35.49
CA LEU A 162 11.61 -29.09 35.14
C LEU A 162 12.00 -27.92 34.21
N PHE A 163 13.13 -27.27 34.48
CA PHE A 163 13.73 -26.26 33.60
C PHE A 163 14.10 -26.82 32.22
N TYR A 164 14.64 -28.03 32.16
CA TYR A 164 14.98 -28.67 30.89
C TYR A 164 13.73 -28.96 30.05
N CYS A 165 12.67 -29.50 30.65
CA CYS A 165 11.39 -29.74 29.98
C CYS A 165 10.65 -28.45 29.59
N LEU A 166 10.65 -27.43 30.45
CA LEU A 166 10.06 -26.12 30.16
C LEU A 166 10.79 -25.41 29.01
N SER A 167 12.12 -25.50 28.94
CA SER A 167 12.91 -24.97 27.81
C SER A 167 12.60 -25.68 26.49
N LYS A 168 12.35 -26.99 26.55
CA LYS A 168 11.99 -27.81 25.38
C LYS A 168 10.57 -27.50 24.90
N ILE A 169 9.63 -27.34 25.84
CA ILE A 169 8.24 -26.97 25.57
C ILE A 169 8.12 -25.51 25.10
N THR A 170 8.93 -24.56 25.60
CA THR A 170 8.95 -23.18 25.07
C THR A 170 9.60 -23.11 23.69
N ARG A 171 10.66 -23.89 23.44
CA ARG A 171 11.24 -24.03 22.09
C ARG A 171 10.28 -24.70 21.11
N GLU A 172 9.56 -25.74 21.53
CA GLU A 172 8.56 -26.43 20.69
C GLU A 172 7.25 -25.65 20.52
N LYS A 173 6.79 -24.88 21.51
CA LYS A 173 5.64 -23.98 21.34
C LYS A 173 5.95 -22.82 20.39
N ARG A 174 7.20 -22.36 20.32
CA ARG A 174 7.68 -21.48 19.24
C ARG A 174 7.55 -22.15 17.86
N SER A 175 7.76 -23.47 17.78
CA SER A 175 7.63 -24.24 16.54
C SER A 175 6.18 -24.52 16.14
N VAL A 176 5.28 -24.76 17.09
CA VAL A 176 3.90 -25.22 16.82
C VAL A 176 2.93 -24.05 16.55
N ALA A 177 3.24 -22.83 16.99
CA ALA A 177 2.53 -21.62 16.54
C ALA A 177 2.82 -21.24 15.07
N LEU A 178 3.80 -21.92 14.45
CA LEU A 178 4.17 -21.79 13.04
C LEU A 178 3.72 -23.07 12.31
N GLY A 179 2.62 -22.97 11.56
CA GLY A 179 2.02 -24.11 10.86
C GLY A 179 3.00 -24.85 9.94
N GLN A 180 2.72 -26.14 9.75
CA GLN A 180 3.47 -27.04 8.87
C GLN A 180 3.52 -26.51 7.43
N ARG A 181 4.65 -25.91 7.03
CA ARG A 181 5.30 -25.96 5.69
C ARG A 181 6.53 -25.03 5.72
N GLY A 182 7.73 -25.63 5.68
CA GLY A 182 9.00 -24.93 5.47
C GLY A 182 9.58 -24.24 6.71
N ALA A 183 10.72 -24.75 7.21
CA ALA A 183 11.42 -24.22 8.37
C ALA A 183 12.01 -22.82 8.11
N PHE A 184 11.37 -21.77 8.62
CA PHE A 184 12.04 -20.51 8.96
C PHE A 184 11.94 -20.31 10.48
N ARG A 185 13.08 -20.39 11.17
CA ARG A 185 13.19 -20.14 12.61
C ARG A 185 13.35 -18.63 12.83
N GLY A 186 12.58 -18.03 13.75
CA GLY A 186 12.90 -16.74 14.38
C GLY A 186 12.05 -15.52 13.97
N SER A 187 11.81 -15.30 12.68
CA SER A 187 11.43 -13.98 12.15
C SER A 187 9.93 -13.85 11.83
N THR A 188 9.02 -13.66 12.79
CA THR A 188 7.59 -13.44 12.44
C THR A 188 6.70 -12.77 13.50
N VAL A 189 7.20 -12.04 14.50
CA VAL A 189 6.29 -11.29 15.40
C VAL A 189 5.97 -9.89 14.83
N TRP A 190 6.98 -9.09 14.50
CA TRP A 190 6.79 -7.73 13.99
C TRP A 190 6.21 -7.67 12.57
N LEU A 191 6.70 -8.49 11.64
CA LEU A 191 6.18 -8.55 10.26
C LEU A 191 4.74 -9.08 10.18
N THR A 192 4.32 -9.91 11.15
CA THR A 192 2.91 -10.30 11.30
C THR A 192 2.06 -9.14 11.80
N ALA A 193 2.56 -8.37 12.77
CA ALA A 193 1.86 -7.22 13.33
C ALA A 193 1.68 -6.08 12.30
N LEU A 194 2.61 -5.94 11.35
CA LEU A 194 2.54 -4.97 10.24
C LEU A 194 1.76 -5.48 9.01
N GLY A 195 1.23 -6.71 9.05
CA GLY A 195 0.47 -7.28 7.92
C GLY A 195 1.30 -7.68 6.69
N GLN A 196 2.62 -7.58 6.73
CA GLN A 196 3.53 -7.81 5.59
C GLN A 196 4.07 -9.24 5.49
N ARG A 197 3.28 -10.25 5.89
CA ARG A 197 3.70 -11.66 5.76
C ARG A 197 3.97 -12.01 4.29
N GLY A 198 5.23 -12.32 3.97
CA GLY A 198 5.64 -12.84 2.66
C GLY A 198 6.22 -11.81 1.68
N ALA A 199 6.23 -10.52 2.00
CA ALA A 199 6.70 -9.47 1.10
C ALA A 199 8.17 -9.05 1.33
N PHE A 200 8.71 -9.35 2.52
CA PHE A 200 10.02 -8.89 2.97
C PHE A 200 10.72 -9.98 3.78
N ARG A 201 12.02 -10.16 3.53
CA ARG A 201 12.87 -11.10 4.28
C ARG A 201 14.05 -10.33 4.88
N GLY A 202 14.24 -10.47 6.20
CA GLY A 202 15.42 -9.91 6.87
C GLY A 202 16.70 -10.38 6.19
N SER A 203 17.63 -9.46 5.97
CA SER A 203 18.79 -9.66 5.09
C SER A 203 19.91 -8.67 5.43
N THR A 204 21.10 -8.95 4.93
CA THR A 204 22.25 -8.07 5.07
C THR A 204 22.72 -7.57 3.71
N VAL A 205 22.75 -6.24 3.54
CA VAL A 205 23.39 -5.56 2.41
C VAL A 205 24.75 -5.07 2.87
N TRP A 206 25.81 -5.68 2.37
CA TRP A 206 27.18 -5.42 2.78
C TRP A 206 27.91 -4.52 1.78
N LEU A 207 28.04 -3.23 2.09
CA LEU A 207 28.76 -2.26 1.28
C LEU A 207 30.26 -2.32 1.62
N THR A 208 31.08 -2.62 0.62
CA THR A 208 32.55 -2.61 0.71
C THR A 208 33.17 -1.70 -0.34
N GLY A 209 34.33 -1.12 -0.04
CA GLY A 209 35.04 -0.21 -0.94
C GLY A 209 35.97 0.74 -0.21
N LEU A 210 36.81 1.45 -0.95
CA LEU A 210 37.77 2.42 -0.43
C LEU A 210 37.10 3.54 0.40
N SER A 211 37.87 4.20 1.28
CA SER A 211 37.40 5.42 1.95
C SER A 211 36.99 6.47 0.90
N GLY A 212 35.89 7.20 1.08
CA GLY A 212 35.43 8.17 0.06
C GLY A 212 34.75 7.57 -1.20
N ALA A 213 34.63 6.24 -1.30
CA ALA A 213 33.93 5.57 -2.41
C ALA A 213 32.39 5.72 -2.39
N GLY A 214 31.80 6.38 -1.39
CA GLY A 214 30.35 6.65 -1.33
C GLY A 214 29.50 5.68 -0.48
N LYS A 215 30.11 4.80 0.34
CA LYS A 215 29.40 3.80 1.16
C LYS A 215 28.30 4.42 2.05
N SER A 216 28.64 5.42 2.87
CA SER A 216 27.66 6.08 3.76
C SER A 216 26.52 6.73 2.98
N THR A 217 26.82 7.39 1.86
CA THR A 217 25.81 8.03 1.01
C THR A 217 24.81 7.01 0.45
N ILE A 218 25.30 5.89 -0.09
CA ILE A 218 24.43 4.82 -0.61
C ILE A 218 23.68 4.12 0.52
N ALA A 219 24.32 3.90 1.67
CA ALA A 219 23.70 3.24 2.82
C ALA A 219 22.48 4.02 3.34
N PHE A 220 22.63 5.33 3.58
CA PHE A 220 21.53 6.17 4.06
C PHE A 220 20.42 6.34 3.03
N ALA A 221 20.76 6.49 1.74
CA ALA A 221 19.76 6.58 0.69
C ALA A 221 18.97 5.27 0.52
N LEU A 222 19.62 4.11 0.72
CA LEU A 222 18.97 2.81 0.72
C LEU A 222 18.09 2.63 1.96
N GLU A 223 18.57 3.03 3.14
CA GLU A 223 17.80 3.00 4.38
C GLU A 223 16.53 3.85 4.25
N GLU A 224 16.66 5.10 3.79
CA GLU A 224 15.53 6.00 3.54
C GLU A 224 14.53 5.39 2.55
N TYR A 225 15.01 4.82 1.43
CA TYR A 225 14.15 4.18 0.45
C TYR A 225 13.35 3.02 1.07
N ILE A 226 14.00 2.12 1.80
CA ILE A 226 13.36 0.94 2.38
C ILE A 226 12.36 1.35 3.47
N VAL A 227 12.73 2.30 4.33
CA VAL A 227 11.84 2.85 5.35
C VAL A 227 10.64 3.57 4.74
N SER A 228 10.81 4.30 3.62
CA SER A 228 9.71 4.94 2.92
C SER A 228 8.68 3.94 2.35
N LYS A 229 9.08 2.68 2.14
CA LYS A 229 8.21 1.57 1.76
C LYS A 229 7.53 0.89 2.95
N GLY A 230 7.69 1.44 4.16
CA GLY A 230 7.15 0.87 5.39
C GLY A 230 7.87 -0.42 5.83
N LEU A 231 9.12 -0.60 5.38
CA LEU A 231 9.94 -1.77 5.69
C LEU A 231 11.02 -1.39 6.72
N PRO A 232 11.32 -2.24 7.71
CA PRO A 232 12.34 -1.94 8.69
C PRO A 232 13.75 -2.14 8.10
N ALA A 233 14.57 -1.09 8.18
CA ALA A 233 15.99 -1.13 7.85
C ALA A 233 16.81 -0.47 8.97
N TYR A 234 18.08 -0.86 9.08
CA TYR A 234 19.02 -0.24 10.01
C TYR A 234 20.45 -0.26 9.45
N CYS A 235 21.08 0.91 9.41
CA CYS A 235 22.46 1.06 8.96
C CYS A 235 23.48 0.86 10.10
N LEU A 236 24.39 -0.11 9.96
CA LEU A 236 25.60 -0.26 10.77
C LEU A 236 26.76 0.46 10.07
N ASP A 237 27.29 1.49 10.69
CA ASP A 237 28.38 2.29 10.15
C ASP A 237 29.52 2.52 11.16
N GLY A 238 30.58 3.17 10.67
CA GLY A 238 31.73 3.47 11.52
C GLY A 238 31.40 4.41 12.68
N ASP A 239 30.35 5.23 12.58
CA ASP A 239 30.05 6.27 13.55
C ASP A 239 29.22 5.70 14.72
N ASN A 240 28.34 4.72 14.47
CA ASN A 240 27.57 4.04 15.52
C ASN A 240 28.31 2.86 16.19
N ILE A 241 29.03 2.03 15.43
CA ILE A 241 29.69 0.84 15.98
C ILE A 241 30.99 1.18 16.72
N ARG A 242 31.82 2.10 16.19
CA ARG A 242 33.15 2.38 16.78
C ARG A 242 33.08 3.08 18.13
N CYS A 243 32.05 3.89 18.37
CA CYS A 243 31.87 4.57 19.65
C CYS A 243 31.23 3.66 20.72
N GLY A 244 30.57 2.58 20.29
CA GLY A 244 29.83 1.65 21.15
C GLY A 244 30.49 0.28 21.27
N LEU A 245 30.00 -0.69 20.48
CA LEU A 245 30.38 -2.10 20.56
C LEU A 245 31.88 -2.34 20.33
N ASN A 246 32.49 -1.56 19.43
CA ASN A 246 33.88 -1.73 19.02
C ASN A 246 34.81 -0.66 19.59
N LYS A 247 34.39 0.06 20.64
CA LYS A 247 35.21 1.11 21.27
C LYS A 247 36.53 0.63 21.88
N ASN A 248 36.62 -0.67 22.17
CA ASN A 248 37.80 -1.30 22.73
C ASN A 248 38.78 -1.82 21.67
N LEU A 249 38.47 -1.70 20.39
CA LEU A 249 39.31 -2.17 19.30
C LEU A 249 40.14 -1.00 18.74
N GLY A 250 41.44 -1.23 18.62
CA GLY A 250 42.39 -0.30 18.01
C GLY A 250 42.50 -0.48 16.48
N PHE A 251 43.70 -0.25 15.95
CA PHE A 251 43.98 -0.28 14.52
C PHE A 251 44.94 -1.41 14.10
N SER A 252 45.28 -2.34 15.01
CA SER A 252 46.07 -3.53 14.69
C SER A 252 45.32 -4.43 13.69
N ASN A 253 46.03 -5.37 13.07
CA ASN A 253 45.38 -6.30 12.13
C ASN A 253 44.38 -7.20 12.85
N GLU A 254 44.71 -7.66 14.05
CA GLU A 254 43.85 -8.49 14.89
C GLU A 254 42.56 -7.73 15.28
N ASP A 255 42.69 -6.46 15.66
CA ASP A 255 41.55 -5.61 16.00
C ASP A 255 40.66 -5.32 14.79
N ARG A 256 41.25 -5.18 13.59
CA ARG A 256 40.50 -4.99 12.33
C ARG A 256 39.69 -6.23 11.96
N VAL A 257 40.28 -7.41 12.09
CA VAL A 257 39.60 -8.69 11.87
C VAL A 257 38.45 -8.85 12.87
N GLU A 258 38.70 -8.63 14.16
CA GLU A 258 37.67 -8.70 15.20
C GLU A 258 36.57 -7.66 15.01
N ASN A 259 36.92 -6.45 14.54
CA ASN A 259 35.95 -5.41 14.22
C ASN A 259 34.96 -5.89 13.16
N ILE A 260 35.45 -6.45 12.05
CA ILE A 260 34.58 -6.97 10.98
C ILE A 260 33.79 -8.19 11.44
N ARG A 261 34.40 -9.11 12.20
CA ARG A 261 33.72 -10.29 12.76
C ARG A 261 32.55 -9.90 13.65
N ARG A 262 32.72 -8.93 14.56
CA ARG A 262 31.63 -8.42 15.42
C ARG A 262 30.51 -7.79 14.62
N ILE A 263 30.85 -7.00 13.60
CA ILE A 263 29.87 -6.37 12.71
C ILE A 263 29.06 -7.44 11.97
N ALA A 264 29.72 -8.51 11.49
CA ALA A 264 29.05 -9.61 10.80
C ALA A 264 28.05 -10.35 11.71
N GLU A 265 28.41 -10.62 12.96
CA GLU A 265 27.50 -11.22 13.95
C GLU A 265 26.31 -10.32 14.27
N VAL A 266 26.54 -9.02 14.45
CA VAL A 266 25.45 -8.06 14.71
C VAL A 266 24.54 -7.95 13.49
N ALA A 267 25.09 -7.85 12.29
CA ALA A 267 24.31 -7.79 11.06
C ALA A 267 23.42 -9.02 10.89
N LYS A 268 23.96 -10.20 11.19
CA LYS A 268 23.21 -11.45 11.23
C LYS A 268 22.05 -11.40 12.22
N LEU A 269 22.26 -10.86 13.42
CA LEU A 269 21.19 -10.73 14.43
C LEU A 269 20.07 -9.77 13.97
N PHE A 270 20.41 -8.65 13.34
CA PHE A 270 19.40 -7.75 12.76
C PHE A 270 18.60 -8.43 11.64
N ALA A 271 19.31 -9.14 10.75
CA ALA A 271 18.67 -9.88 9.67
C ALA A 271 17.78 -11.03 10.18
N ASP A 272 18.23 -11.77 11.20
CA ASP A 272 17.43 -12.81 11.89
C ASP A 272 16.20 -12.22 12.60
N ALA A 273 16.31 -10.98 13.09
CA ALA A 273 15.18 -10.23 13.65
C ALA A 273 14.15 -9.77 12.59
N GLY A 274 14.44 -9.96 11.29
CA GLY A 274 13.57 -9.55 10.20
C GLY A 274 13.74 -8.09 9.78
N ILE A 275 14.92 -7.50 9.99
CA ILE A 275 15.30 -6.13 9.58
C ILE A 275 16.27 -6.22 8.40
N MET A 276 16.24 -5.28 7.46
CA MET A 276 17.32 -5.13 6.48
C MET A 276 18.50 -4.42 7.13
N CYS A 277 19.56 -5.17 7.42
CA CYS A 277 20.79 -4.61 7.95
C CYS A 277 21.66 -4.10 6.81
N ILE A 278 22.00 -2.82 6.82
CA ILE A 278 22.88 -2.21 5.82
C ILE A 278 24.23 -1.96 6.48
N VAL A 279 25.29 -2.61 6.01
CA VAL A 279 26.62 -2.53 6.60
C VAL A 279 27.51 -1.63 5.76
N SER A 280 28.05 -0.55 6.34
CA SER A 280 28.82 0.49 5.65
C SER A 280 30.27 0.58 6.16
N PHE A 281 31.10 -0.41 5.82
CA PHE A 281 32.50 -0.50 6.27
C PHE A 281 33.47 -0.75 5.12
N ILE A 282 34.73 -0.34 5.29
CA ILE A 282 35.76 -0.58 4.26
C ILE A 282 35.93 -2.08 4.00
N SER A 283 35.95 -2.92 5.05
CA SER A 283 36.07 -4.39 4.97
C SER A 283 37.08 -4.86 3.91
N PRO A 284 38.37 -4.50 4.04
CA PRO A 284 39.34 -4.55 2.93
C PRO A 284 39.78 -5.96 2.53
N PHE A 285 39.69 -6.93 3.43
CA PHE A 285 40.18 -8.29 3.20
C PHE A 285 39.06 -9.20 2.73
N GLU A 286 39.33 -9.99 1.70
CA GLU A 286 38.38 -10.93 1.11
C GLU A 286 37.92 -11.99 2.12
N GLN A 287 38.87 -12.53 2.89
CA GLN A 287 38.59 -13.55 3.90
C GLN A 287 37.57 -13.10 4.95
N ASP A 288 37.63 -11.82 5.38
CA ASP A 288 36.70 -11.28 6.38
C ASP A 288 35.28 -11.16 5.82
N ARG A 289 35.16 -10.74 4.55
CA ARG A 289 33.86 -10.62 3.86
C ARG A 289 33.26 -11.99 3.57
N GLU A 290 34.09 -12.95 3.18
CA GLU A 290 33.67 -14.32 2.94
C GLU A 290 33.23 -15.02 4.24
N CYS A 291 33.94 -14.78 5.35
CA CYS A 291 33.50 -15.24 6.66
C CYS A 291 32.14 -14.65 7.05
N ALA A 292 31.93 -13.35 6.80
CA ALA A 292 30.64 -12.71 7.02
C ALA A 292 29.53 -13.32 6.15
N ARG A 293 29.80 -13.60 4.87
CA ARG A 293 28.87 -14.26 3.94
C ARG A 293 28.47 -15.65 4.44
N GLN A 294 29.45 -16.51 4.74
CA GLN A 294 29.24 -17.87 5.24
C GLN A 294 28.44 -17.89 6.54
N LEU A 295 28.69 -16.93 7.43
CA LEU A 295 27.96 -16.78 8.68
C LEU A 295 26.46 -16.53 8.47
N HIS A 296 26.08 -15.80 7.43
CA HIS A 296 24.69 -15.54 7.07
C HIS A 296 24.07 -16.72 6.31
N GLU A 297 24.78 -17.25 5.32
CA GLU A 297 24.30 -18.37 4.48
C GLU A 297 24.07 -19.65 5.31
N SER A 298 24.95 -19.96 6.26
CA SER A 298 24.78 -21.08 7.20
C SER A 298 23.52 -20.98 8.06
N SER A 299 22.98 -19.77 8.20
CA SER A 299 21.74 -19.50 8.95
C SER A 299 20.54 -19.25 8.02
N ASN A 300 20.70 -19.50 6.72
CA ASN A 300 19.71 -19.23 5.68
C ASN A 300 19.22 -17.77 5.72
N ILE A 301 20.15 -16.83 5.90
CA ILE A 301 19.91 -15.39 5.84
C ILE A 301 20.52 -14.86 4.53
N PRO A 302 19.77 -14.12 3.69
CA PRO A 302 20.31 -13.52 2.48
C PRO A 302 21.43 -12.52 2.80
N PHE A 303 22.54 -12.65 2.07
CA PHE A 303 23.69 -11.76 2.13
C PHE A 303 24.00 -11.22 0.73
N ILE A 304 24.05 -9.90 0.60
CA ILE A 304 24.24 -9.21 -0.68
C ILE A 304 25.49 -8.34 -0.57
N GLU A 305 26.57 -8.74 -1.23
CA GLU A 305 27.81 -7.96 -1.24
C GLU A 305 27.79 -6.92 -2.36
N VAL A 306 27.85 -5.65 -1.97
CA VAL A 306 27.84 -4.51 -2.88
C VAL A 306 29.23 -3.87 -2.89
N PHE A 307 29.93 -4.01 -4.02
CA PHE A 307 31.26 -3.46 -4.21
C PHE A 307 31.20 -2.05 -4.81
N LEU A 308 31.62 -1.05 -4.04
CA LEU A 308 31.82 0.31 -4.53
C LEU A 308 33.21 0.45 -5.15
N ASN A 309 33.32 0.08 -6.42
CA ASN A 309 34.53 0.08 -7.22
C ASN A 309 34.86 1.49 -7.74
N THR A 310 35.04 2.45 -6.83
CA THR A 310 35.41 3.82 -7.20
C THR A 310 36.94 3.95 -7.22
N PRO A 311 37.55 4.51 -8.28
CA PRO A 311 39.00 4.64 -8.38
C PRO A 311 39.62 5.37 -7.18
N LEU A 312 40.81 4.94 -6.75
CA LEU A 312 41.54 5.55 -5.63
C LEU A 312 41.77 7.05 -5.84
N SER A 313 42.12 7.47 -7.06
CA SER A 313 42.34 8.88 -7.41
C SER A 313 41.10 9.75 -7.16
N VAL A 314 39.90 9.23 -7.48
CA VAL A 314 38.63 9.91 -7.21
C VAL A 314 38.34 9.95 -5.72
N CYS A 315 38.62 8.85 -5.00
CA CYS A 315 38.46 8.77 -3.55
C CYS A 315 39.38 9.77 -2.82
N GLU A 316 40.63 9.89 -3.26
CA GLU A 316 41.61 10.87 -2.77
C GLU A 316 41.20 12.30 -3.11
N ALA A 317 40.70 12.56 -4.32
CA ALA A 317 40.23 13.89 -4.70
C ALA A 317 39.02 14.35 -3.87
N ARG A 318 38.15 13.42 -3.46
CA ARG A 318 36.98 13.71 -2.61
C ARG A 318 37.35 14.00 -1.16
N ASP A 319 38.40 13.36 -0.66
CA ASP A 319 38.88 13.31 0.74
C ASP A 319 37.90 13.82 1.81
N CYS A 320 36.70 13.23 1.88
CA CYS A 320 35.58 13.85 2.59
C CYS A 320 35.81 14.05 4.10
N LYS A 321 36.78 13.33 4.68
CA LYS A 321 37.15 13.38 6.10
C LYS A 321 38.60 13.84 6.33
N GLY A 322 39.30 14.30 5.30
CA GLY A 322 40.71 14.71 5.37
C GLY A 322 41.65 13.56 5.77
N LEU A 323 41.29 12.31 5.47
CA LEU A 323 42.02 11.11 5.89
C LEU A 323 43.13 10.75 4.91
N TYR A 324 42.92 10.96 3.61
CA TYR A 324 43.94 10.69 2.60
C TYR A 324 45.10 11.65 2.71
N GLU A 325 44.84 12.95 2.93
CA GLU A 325 45.89 13.93 3.16
C GLU A 325 46.75 13.57 4.39
N LYS A 326 46.10 13.16 5.49
CA LYS A 326 46.79 12.73 6.72
C LYS A 326 47.59 11.44 6.51
N ALA A 327 47.07 10.47 5.75
CA ALA A 327 47.79 9.25 5.41
C ALA A 327 49.02 9.54 4.55
N ARG A 328 48.90 10.38 3.51
CA ARG A 328 50.03 10.80 2.66
C ARG A 328 51.11 11.57 3.43
N LYS A 329 50.73 12.30 4.48
CA LYS A 329 51.66 12.96 5.42
C LYS A 329 52.28 12.01 6.46
N GLY A 330 51.95 10.71 6.43
CA GLY A 330 52.45 9.71 7.38
C GLY A 330 51.85 9.80 8.79
N LEU A 331 50.81 10.62 8.98
CA LEU A 331 50.14 10.80 10.28
C LEU A 331 49.20 9.62 10.61
N ILE A 332 48.73 8.89 9.60
CA ILE A 332 47.91 7.68 9.74
C ILE A 332 48.64 6.53 9.05
N LYS A 333 49.12 5.56 9.83
CA LYS A 333 49.79 4.36 9.30
C LYS A 333 48.79 3.24 9.00
N GLY A 334 49.07 2.45 7.96
CA GLY A 334 48.26 1.29 7.60
C GLY A 334 46.88 1.66 7.05
N PHE A 335 46.77 2.80 6.37
CA PHE A 335 45.52 3.24 5.76
C PHE A 335 45.23 2.45 4.48
N THR A 336 44.03 1.87 4.38
CA THR A 336 43.62 1.05 3.24
C THR A 336 43.64 1.85 1.93
N GLY A 337 44.31 1.30 0.92
CA GLY A 337 44.51 1.93 -0.40
C GLY A 337 45.79 2.76 -0.51
N ILE A 338 46.50 3.00 0.60
CA ILE A 338 47.79 3.72 0.63
C ILE A 338 48.88 2.78 1.14
N ASP A 339 48.89 2.50 2.44
CA ASP A 339 49.92 1.66 3.10
C ASP A 339 49.40 0.25 3.44
N SER A 340 48.09 0.01 3.32
CA SER A 340 47.45 -1.29 3.50
C SER A 340 46.68 -1.67 2.24
N PRO A 341 46.71 -2.93 1.78
CA PRO A 341 46.02 -3.33 0.57
C PRO A 341 44.49 -3.30 0.75
N TYR A 342 43.77 -3.10 -0.35
CA TYR A 342 42.36 -3.40 -0.49
C TYR A 342 42.23 -4.56 -1.48
N GLN A 343 41.61 -5.66 -1.06
CA GLN A 343 41.36 -6.82 -1.91
C GLN A 343 39.96 -6.70 -2.49
N SER A 344 39.88 -6.35 -3.77
CA SER A 344 38.61 -6.24 -4.49
C SER A 344 37.83 -7.56 -4.44
N PRO A 345 36.52 -7.54 -4.18
CA PRO A 345 35.69 -8.74 -4.22
C PRO A 345 35.77 -9.43 -5.60
N VAL A 346 35.93 -10.76 -5.61
CA VAL A 346 35.99 -11.55 -6.85
C VAL A 346 34.58 -11.81 -7.41
N HIS A 347 33.60 -12.06 -6.54
CA HIS A 347 32.21 -12.35 -6.91
C HIS A 347 31.19 -11.49 -6.14
N PRO A 348 31.27 -10.15 -6.24
CA PRO A 348 30.27 -9.29 -5.62
C PRO A 348 28.91 -9.47 -6.29
N ASP A 349 27.83 -9.32 -5.52
CA ASP A 349 26.45 -9.40 -6.01
C ASP A 349 26.08 -8.18 -6.86
N VAL A 350 26.63 -7.01 -6.53
CA VAL A 350 26.46 -5.74 -7.24
C VAL A 350 27.79 -4.99 -7.28
N ILE A 351 28.15 -4.43 -8.44
CA ILE A 351 29.34 -3.56 -8.61
C ILE A 351 28.87 -2.17 -9.02
N ILE A 352 29.34 -1.15 -8.31
CA ILE A 352 28.98 0.25 -8.57
C ILE A 352 30.25 1.10 -8.62
N ASP A 353 30.46 1.79 -9.74
CA ASP A 353 31.43 2.87 -9.84
C ASP A 353 30.72 4.22 -9.58
N THR A 354 30.91 4.78 -8.38
CA THR A 354 30.26 6.04 -7.98
C THR A 354 30.87 7.28 -8.64
N SER A 355 31.90 7.12 -9.48
CA SER A 355 32.40 8.21 -10.35
C SER A 355 31.59 8.34 -11.64
N LEU A 356 30.89 7.27 -12.04
CA LEU A 356 30.13 7.19 -13.28
C LEU A 356 28.61 7.12 -13.06
N ILE A 357 28.19 6.56 -11.92
CA ILE A 357 26.79 6.24 -11.63
C ILE A 357 26.24 7.14 -10.54
N SER A 358 25.01 7.64 -10.73
CA SER A 358 24.29 8.45 -9.74
C SER A 358 23.79 7.62 -8.56
N ILE A 359 23.40 8.29 -7.46
CA ILE A 359 22.83 7.65 -6.28
C ILE A 359 21.57 6.84 -6.66
N ASN A 360 20.64 7.43 -7.40
CA ASN A 360 19.39 6.76 -7.79
C ASN A 360 19.65 5.49 -8.61
N ARG A 361 20.57 5.54 -9.57
CA ARG A 361 20.91 4.36 -10.36
C ARG A 361 21.61 3.29 -9.54
N SER A 362 22.42 3.70 -8.56
CA SER A 362 23.04 2.78 -7.60
C SER A 362 21.97 2.06 -6.75
N LEU A 363 20.96 2.79 -6.28
CA LEU A 363 19.82 2.21 -5.56
C LEU A 363 19.03 1.23 -6.43
N GLU A 364 18.70 1.59 -7.67
CA GLU A 364 18.01 0.71 -8.61
C GLU A 364 18.73 -0.63 -8.79
N MET A 365 20.06 -0.60 -8.93
CA MET A 365 20.87 -1.82 -9.05
C MET A 365 20.81 -2.69 -7.79
N ILE A 366 20.91 -2.08 -6.61
CA ILE A 366 20.84 -2.81 -5.33
C ILE A 366 19.43 -3.39 -5.14
N ILE A 367 18.40 -2.59 -5.33
CA ILE A 367 16.99 -2.99 -5.19
C ILE A 367 16.65 -4.11 -6.19
N GLY A 368 17.10 -4.01 -7.44
CA GLY A 368 16.94 -5.06 -8.44
C GLY A 368 17.56 -6.38 -7.99
N LYS A 369 18.75 -6.33 -7.36
CA LYS A 369 19.39 -7.55 -6.82
C LYS A 369 18.64 -8.10 -5.61
N LEU A 370 18.09 -7.24 -4.75
CA LEU A 370 17.24 -7.64 -3.63
C LEU A 370 15.93 -8.31 -4.13
N ALA A 371 15.38 -7.85 -5.26
CA ALA A 371 14.26 -8.49 -5.96
C ALA A 371 14.60 -9.92 -6.38
N GLU A 372 15.71 -10.05 -7.11
CA GLU A 372 16.20 -11.32 -7.68
C GLU A 372 16.44 -12.37 -6.59
N ARG A 373 16.94 -11.94 -5.42
CA ARG A 373 17.21 -12.79 -4.26
C ARG A 373 15.97 -13.05 -3.39
N SER A 374 14.78 -12.61 -3.81
CA SER A 374 13.52 -12.73 -3.06
C SER A 374 13.61 -12.13 -1.65
N VAL A 375 14.43 -11.10 -1.48
CA VAL A 375 14.54 -10.33 -0.24
C VAL A 375 13.43 -9.29 -0.16
N LEU A 376 13.21 -8.62 -1.29
CA LEU A 376 12.10 -7.73 -1.54
C LEU A 376 11.18 -8.39 -2.55
N SER A 377 9.87 -8.39 -2.31
CA SER A 377 8.91 -8.79 -3.34
C SER A 377 9.03 -7.85 -4.55
N PRO A 378 9.02 -8.36 -5.79
CA PRO A 378 8.93 -7.54 -7.00
C PRO A 378 7.77 -6.55 -6.95
N THR A 379 6.66 -6.88 -6.28
CA THR A 379 5.50 -5.99 -6.10
C THR A 379 5.81 -4.77 -5.21
N LEU A 380 6.81 -4.84 -4.33
CA LEU A 380 7.28 -3.71 -3.51
C LEU A 380 8.34 -2.85 -4.24
N ILE A 381 8.89 -3.37 -5.33
CA ILE A 381 10.04 -2.81 -6.06
C ILE A 381 9.61 -2.18 -7.38
N LEU A 382 8.74 -2.88 -8.12
CA LEU A 382 8.12 -2.38 -9.33
C LEU A 382 7.09 -1.34 -8.92
N SER A 383 7.32 -0.09 -9.34
CA SER A 383 6.30 0.95 -9.23
C SER A 383 5.06 0.66 -10.11
N VAL A 384 5.20 -0.23 -11.09
CA VAL A 384 4.19 -0.59 -12.10
C VAL A 384 4.34 -2.07 -12.46
N HIS A 385 3.27 -2.85 -12.28
CA HIS A 385 3.20 -4.28 -12.59
C HIS A 385 2.38 -4.49 -13.88
N GLU A 386 3.08 -4.72 -15.00
CA GLU A 386 2.46 -5.06 -16.28
C GLU A 386 2.03 -6.54 -16.31
N LEU A 387 0.96 -6.84 -17.04
CA LEU A 387 0.37 -8.18 -17.13
C LEU A 387 0.55 -8.83 -18.51
N PHE A 388 1.54 -8.36 -19.29
CA PHE A 388 1.84 -8.94 -20.59
C PHE A 388 2.49 -10.32 -20.48
N MET A 389 2.08 -11.23 -21.36
CA MET A 389 2.69 -12.55 -21.48
C MET A 389 4.13 -12.44 -22.01
N THR A 390 4.98 -13.35 -21.56
CA THR A 390 6.24 -13.61 -22.24
C THR A 390 5.99 -14.34 -23.56
N GLU A 391 6.92 -14.25 -24.50
CA GLU A 391 6.82 -14.88 -25.81
C GLU A 391 6.48 -16.38 -25.74
N HIS A 392 7.16 -17.11 -24.85
CA HIS A 392 6.90 -18.54 -24.64
C HIS A 392 5.48 -18.84 -24.11
N VAL A 393 4.97 -18.02 -23.18
CA VAL A 393 3.61 -18.19 -22.64
C VAL A 393 2.57 -17.87 -23.70
N ARG A 394 2.82 -16.87 -24.54
CA ARG A 394 1.94 -16.46 -25.64
C ARG A 394 1.79 -17.55 -26.70
N GLU A 395 2.88 -18.17 -27.15
CA GLU A 395 2.83 -19.28 -28.12
C GLU A 395 1.96 -20.42 -27.61
N LYS A 396 2.19 -20.83 -26.36
CA LYS A 396 1.39 -21.87 -25.71
C LYS A 396 -0.09 -21.49 -25.58
N ALA A 397 -0.38 -20.24 -25.21
CA ALA A 397 -1.76 -19.75 -25.12
C ALA A 397 -2.49 -19.82 -26.48
N LEU A 398 -1.80 -19.53 -27.58
CA LEU A 398 -2.34 -19.62 -28.93
C LEU A 398 -2.61 -21.07 -29.36
N GLU A 399 -1.73 -22.01 -29.00
CA GLU A 399 -1.93 -23.44 -29.26
C GLU A 399 -3.14 -24.00 -28.49
N GLU A 400 -3.30 -23.61 -27.23
CA GLU A 400 -4.38 -24.08 -26.35
C GLU A 400 -5.73 -23.38 -26.62
N PHE A 401 -5.74 -22.24 -27.31
CA PHE A 401 -6.92 -21.39 -27.51
C PHE A 401 -8.16 -22.12 -28.05
N ALA A 402 -7.97 -23.08 -28.95
CA ALA A 402 -9.08 -23.86 -29.51
C ALA A 402 -9.84 -24.67 -28.44
N THR A 403 -9.14 -25.07 -27.38
CA THR A 403 -9.64 -25.96 -26.32
C THR A 403 -10.14 -25.22 -25.07
N LEU A 404 -9.75 -23.95 -24.92
CA LEU A 404 -10.15 -23.15 -23.77
C LEU A 404 -11.60 -22.69 -23.86
N ASP A 405 -12.26 -22.62 -22.71
CA ASP A 405 -13.55 -21.97 -22.58
C ASP A 405 -13.39 -20.46 -22.83
N LYS A 406 -14.32 -19.89 -23.61
CA LYS A 406 -14.24 -18.51 -24.10
C LYS A 406 -15.28 -17.62 -23.44
N LEU A 407 -14.90 -16.38 -23.17
CA LEU A 407 -15.80 -15.29 -22.78
C LEU A 407 -15.57 -14.13 -23.75
N GLU A 408 -16.62 -13.76 -24.48
CA GLU A 408 -16.57 -12.59 -25.36
C GLU A 408 -16.72 -11.32 -24.52
N ILE A 409 -15.79 -10.40 -24.64
CA ILE A 409 -15.74 -9.16 -23.89
C ILE A 409 -16.15 -7.98 -24.76
N THR A 410 -16.70 -6.93 -24.16
CA THR A 410 -17.07 -5.71 -24.87
C THR A 410 -15.86 -4.82 -25.14
N GLU A 411 -16.05 -3.75 -25.91
CA GLU A 411 -15.01 -2.75 -26.11
C GLU A 411 -14.64 -2.02 -24.81
N LEU A 412 -15.61 -1.78 -23.92
CA LEU A 412 -15.37 -1.21 -22.60
C LEU A 412 -14.51 -2.13 -21.74
N ASP A 413 -14.80 -3.44 -21.78
CA ASP A 413 -14.00 -4.43 -21.07
C ASP A 413 -12.58 -4.49 -21.63
N LEU A 414 -12.40 -4.39 -22.96
CA LEU A 414 -11.08 -4.32 -23.59
C LEU A 414 -10.27 -3.11 -23.11
N GLN A 415 -10.92 -1.96 -22.90
CA GLN A 415 -10.27 -0.78 -22.31
C GLN A 415 -9.81 -1.06 -20.87
N TRP A 416 -10.61 -1.78 -20.07
CA TRP A 416 -10.18 -2.21 -18.74
C TRP A 416 -9.06 -3.25 -18.78
N VAL A 417 -9.08 -4.18 -19.76
CA VAL A 417 -7.95 -5.09 -20.01
C VAL A 417 -6.69 -4.29 -20.33
N GLN A 418 -6.77 -3.25 -21.17
CA GLN A 418 -5.64 -2.36 -21.43
C GLN A 418 -5.13 -1.69 -20.15
N VAL A 419 -6.03 -1.10 -19.35
CA VAL A 419 -5.70 -0.47 -18.05
C VAL A 419 -4.96 -1.43 -17.12
N LEU A 420 -5.43 -2.67 -17.00
CA LEU A 420 -4.80 -3.70 -16.19
C LEU A 420 -3.44 -4.10 -16.77
N SER A 421 -3.38 -4.39 -18.07
CA SER A 421 -2.20 -4.92 -18.75
C SER A 421 -0.98 -4.00 -18.69
N GLU A 422 -1.21 -2.70 -18.82
CA GLU A 422 -0.16 -1.67 -18.78
C GLU A 422 0.21 -1.27 -17.34
N GLY A 423 -0.46 -1.83 -16.32
CA GLY A 423 -0.11 -1.62 -14.92
C GLY A 423 -0.61 -0.30 -14.30
N TRP A 424 -1.55 0.40 -14.92
CA TRP A 424 -2.21 1.58 -14.30
C TRP A 424 -2.90 1.24 -12.98
N ALA A 425 -3.36 -0.01 -12.87
CA ALA A 425 -4.07 -0.54 -11.72
C ALA A 425 -3.17 -1.29 -10.71
N THR A 426 -1.84 -1.16 -10.83
CA THR A 426 -0.87 -1.78 -9.89
C THR A 426 -1.30 -1.57 -8.42
N PRO A 427 -1.30 -2.62 -7.56
CA PRO A 427 -0.73 -3.95 -7.77
C PRO A 427 -1.74 -5.04 -8.18
N LEU A 428 -2.89 -4.71 -8.77
CA LEU A 428 -3.85 -5.73 -9.21
C LEU A 428 -3.20 -6.71 -10.20
N SER A 429 -3.42 -8.01 -9.99
CA SER A 429 -2.97 -9.07 -10.90
C SER A 429 -3.97 -9.36 -12.02
N GLY A 430 -5.12 -8.69 -12.03
CA GLY A 430 -6.19 -8.85 -13.01
C GLY A 430 -7.49 -8.20 -12.54
N PHE A 431 -8.62 -8.68 -13.05
CA PHE A 431 -9.94 -8.22 -12.58
C PHE A 431 -10.13 -8.60 -11.10
N MET A 432 -10.67 -7.66 -10.33
CA MET A 432 -10.77 -7.79 -8.87
C MET A 432 -11.50 -9.07 -8.47
N ARG A 433 -10.95 -9.78 -7.50
CA ARG A 433 -11.66 -10.82 -6.73
C ARG A 433 -12.63 -10.18 -5.76
N GLU A 434 -13.51 -10.96 -5.14
CA GLU A 434 -14.55 -10.43 -4.25
C GLU A 434 -13.94 -9.63 -3.09
N THR A 435 -12.83 -10.10 -2.52
CA THR A 435 -12.13 -9.39 -1.45
C THR A 435 -11.64 -8.01 -1.88
N GLU A 436 -11.06 -7.90 -3.07
CA GLU A 436 -10.53 -6.63 -3.59
C GLU A 436 -11.66 -5.68 -3.97
N TYR A 437 -12.75 -6.22 -4.54
CA TYR A 437 -13.96 -5.48 -4.86
C TYR A 437 -14.61 -4.87 -3.62
N LEU A 438 -14.77 -5.64 -2.54
CA LEU A 438 -15.31 -5.16 -1.28
C LEU A 438 -14.39 -4.10 -0.64
N GLN A 439 -13.08 -4.32 -0.65
CA GLN A 439 -12.13 -3.34 -0.13
C GLN A 439 -12.18 -2.02 -0.92
N CYS A 440 -12.24 -2.10 -2.26
CA CYS A 440 -12.41 -0.95 -3.14
C CYS A 440 -13.69 -0.18 -2.82
N LEU A 441 -14.84 -0.86 -2.71
CA LEU A 441 -16.14 -0.21 -2.47
C LEU A 441 -16.26 0.43 -1.09
N HIS A 442 -15.69 -0.20 -0.05
CA HIS A 442 -15.90 0.22 1.33
C HIS A 442 -14.80 1.15 1.86
N PHE A 443 -13.57 1.00 1.38
CA PHE A 443 -12.42 1.72 1.90
C PHE A 443 -11.70 2.57 0.86
N GLY A 444 -12.05 2.42 -0.43
CA GLY A 444 -11.33 3.08 -1.52
C GLY A 444 -9.86 2.68 -1.62
N CYS A 445 -9.51 1.52 -1.05
CA CYS A 445 -8.13 1.03 -0.94
C CYS A 445 -8.07 -0.48 -1.08
N LEU A 446 -6.92 -1.01 -1.48
CA LEU A 446 -6.55 -2.41 -1.34
C LEU A 446 -5.67 -2.58 -0.09
N MET A 447 -5.91 -3.66 0.67
CA MET A 447 -5.20 -3.96 1.91
C MET A 447 -4.51 -5.32 1.80
N LYS A 448 -3.36 -5.36 1.13
CA LYS A 448 -2.48 -6.55 1.04
C LYS A 448 -1.06 -6.18 1.50
N GLY A 449 -0.86 -6.14 2.81
CA GLY A 449 0.42 -5.81 3.46
C GLY A 449 0.78 -4.32 3.51
N HIS A 450 0.17 -3.50 2.67
CA HIS A 450 0.19 -2.04 2.72
C HIS A 450 -1.12 -1.50 2.15
N ILE A 451 -1.40 -0.20 2.38
CA ILE A 451 -2.60 0.47 1.89
C ILE A 451 -2.30 1.06 0.52
N GLU A 452 -3.00 0.58 -0.50
CA GLU A 452 -2.92 1.09 -1.88
C GLU A 452 -4.22 1.76 -2.28
N ASN A 453 -4.16 2.98 -2.81
CA ASN A 453 -5.36 3.70 -3.24
C ASN A 453 -6.00 2.98 -4.45
N GLN A 454 -7.28 2.63 -4.35
CA GLN A 454 -8.04 2.00 -5.42
C GLN A 454 -9.54 2.21 -5.18
N THR A 455 -10.11 3.23 -5.82
CA THR A 455 -11.46 3.71 -5.55
C THR A 455 -12.49 3.34 -6.60
N ILE A 456 -12.05 2.95 -7.80
CA ILE A 456 -12.92 2.49 -8.88
C ILE A 456 -12.81 0.97 -9.00
N PRO A 457 -13.95 0.24 -8.93
CA PRO A 457 -13.97 -1.19 -9.19
C PRO A 457 -13.54 -1.52 -10.63
N ILE A 458 -12.48 -2.32 -10.77
CA ILE A 458 -12.02 -2.86 -12.06
C ILE A 458 -12.42 -4.34 -12.11
N VAL A 459 -13.58 -4.59 -12.69
CA VAL A 459 -14.29 -5.89 -12.63
C VAL A 459 -14.78 -6.28 -14.01
N LEU A 460 -14.95 -7.59 -14.25
CA LEU A 460 -15.49 -8.13 -15.50
C LEU A 460 -16.88 -8.72 -15.25
N PRO A 461 -17.96 -8.09 -15.73
CA PRO A 461 -19.31 -8.64 -15.59
C PRO A 461 -19.57 -9.79 -16.57
N CYS A 462 -20.33 -10.79 -16.14
CA CYS A 462 -20.79 -11.88 -16.99
C CYS A 462 -22.25 -12.25 -16.67
N THR A 463 -22.95 -12.85 -17.63
CA THR A 463 -24.33 -13.29 -17.41
C THR A 463 -24.38 -14.53 -16.51
N THR A 464 -25.59 -14.92 -16.07
CA THR A 464 -25.77 -16.15 -15.31
C THR A 464 -25.40 -17.37 -16.16
N GLU A 465 -25.74 -17.36 -17.45
CA GLU A 465 -25.42 -18.42 -18.40
C GLU A 465 -23.90 -18.56 -18.58
N ASP A 466 -23.18 -17.45 -18.72
CA ASP A 466 -21.71 -17.46 -18.78
C ASP A 466 -21.10 -17.99 -17.48
N LYS A 467 -21.60 -17.56 -16.32
CA LYS A 467 -21.13 -18.03 -15.02
C LYS A 467 -21.33 -19.54 -14.87
N GLU A 468 -22.48 -20.07 -15.23
CA GLU A 468 -22.77 -21.51 -15.16
C GLU A 468 -21.87 -22.33 -16.09
N ARG A 469 -21.64 -21.81 -17.30
CA ARG A 469 -20.77 -22.44 -18.30
C ARG A 469 -19.29 -22.44 -17.88
N LEU A 470 -18.83 -21.38 -17.23
CA LEU A 470 -17.41 -21.12 -16.97
C LEU A 470 -16.95 -21.48 -15.54
N THR A 471 -17.86 -21.87 -14.64
CA THR A 471 -17.53 -22.06 -13.22
C THR A 471 -16.52 -23.18 -12.94
N SER A 472 -16.40 -24.17 -13.83
CA SER A 472 -15.47 -25.29 -13.70
C SER A 472 -14.12 -25.04 -14.38
N SER A 473 -14.02 -23.98 -15.19
CA SER A 473 -12.83 -23.64 -15.96
C SER A 473 -11.73 -23.12 -15.03
N SER A 474 -10.52 -23.69 -15.12
CA SER A 474 -9.37 -23.17 -14.38
C SER A 474 -8.73 -21.95 -15.06
N THR A 475 -8.97 -21.80 -16.37
CA THR A 475 -8.51 -20.70 -17.22
C THR A 475 -9.59 -20.39 -18.25
N ILE A 476 -9.88 -19.11 -18.46
CA ILE A 476 -10.87 -18.62 -19.43
C ILE A 476 -10.14 -17.76 -20.47
N ALA A 477 -10.40 -17.99 -21.75
CA ALA A 477 -9.94 -17.14 -22.83
C ALA A 477 -10.86 -15.93 -22.98
N LEU A 478 -10.31 -14.72 -22.83
CA LEU A 478 -11.02 -13.47 -23.07
C LEU A 478 -10.88 -13.09 -24.56
N CYS A 479 -12.01 -13.00 -25.24
CA CYS A 479 -12.09 -12.76 -26.67
C CYS A 479 -12.72 -11.41 -26.98
N TYR A 480 -12.14 -10.62 -27.89
CA TYR A 480 -12.76 -9.42 -28.42
C TYR A 480 -12.86 -9.51 -29.95
N LYS A 481 -14.07 -9.36 -30.48
CA LYS A 481 -14.39 -9.57 -31.90
C LYS A 481 -13.88 -10.94 -32.38
N GLY A 482 -14.05 -11.96 -31.54
CA GLY A 482 -13.63 -13.34 -31.81
C GLY A 482 -12.11 -13.62 -31.75
N LYS A 483 -11.28 -12.63 -31.40
CA LYS A 483 -9.82 -12.80 -31.26
C LYS A 483 -9.44 -12.96 -29.79
N LEU A 484 -8.52 -13.88 -29.50
CA LEU A 484 -7.93 -14.00 -28.16
C LEU A 484 -7.16 -12.72 -27.81
N VAL A 485 -7.47 -12.13 -26.66
CA VAL A 485 -6.77 -10.95 -26.14
C VAL A 485 -6.02 -11.26 -24.85
N ALA A 486 -6.62 -12.05 -23.97
CA ALA A 486 -6.04 -12.36 -22.67
C ALA A 486 -6.53 -13.71 -22.14
N LEU A 487 -5.81 -14.25 -21.16
CA LEU A 487 -6.23 -15.38 -20.34
C LEU A 487 -6.58 -14.89 -18.93
N LEU A 488 -7.72 -15.32 -18.42
CA LEU A 488 -8.13 -15.15 -17.03
C LEU A 488 -7.94 -16.46 -16.28
N LYS A 489 -6.92 -16.51 -15.42
CA LYS A 489 -6.55 -17.70 -14.64
C LYS A 489 -7.17 -17.68 -13.24
N LYS A 490 -7.49 -18.87 -12.74
CA LYS A 490 -8.08 -19.10 -11.40
C LYS A 490 -9.32 -18.22 -11.18
N PRO A 491 -10.32 -18.28 -12.08
CA PRO A 491 -11.48 -17.41 -12.00
C PRO A 491 -12.26 -17.62 -10.70
N GLU A 492 -12.85 -16.56 -10.19
CA GLU A 492 -13.71 -16.53 -9.02
C GLU A 492 -14.96 -15.73 -9.38
N PHE A 493 -16.13 -16.37 -9.25
CA PHE A 493 -17.41 -15.78 -9.59
C PHE A 493 -18.16 -15.35 -8.33
N TYR A 494 -18.61 -14.10 -8.30
CA TYR A 494 -19.33 -13.53 -7.16
C TYR A 494 -20.43 -12.56 -7.63
N GLN A 495 -21.37 -12.22 -6.74
CA GLN A 495 -22.53 -11.41 -7.11
C GLN A 495 -22.12 -9.97 -7.40
N HIS A 496 -22.69 -9.38 -8.46
CA HIS A 496 -22.40 -8.00 -8.85
C HIS A 496 -23.05 -6.98 -7.90
N ARG A 497 -24.28 -7.24 -7.43
CA ARG A 497 -25.03 -6.32 -6.56
C ARG A 497 -25.01 -4.87 -7.06
N LYS A 498 -25.49 -4.68 -8.30
CA LYS A 498 -25.39 -3.44 -9.08
C LYS A 498 -25.86 -2.19 -8.33
N GLU A 499 -26.99 -2.26 -7.62
CA GLU A 499 -27.52 -1.12 -6.85
C GLU A 499 -26.53 -0.67 -5.76
N GLU A 500 -26.00 -1.61 -4.97
CA GLU A 500 -25.00 -1.33 -3.93
C GLU A 500 -23.70 -0.78 -4.53
N ARG A 501 -23.22 -1.37 -5.63
CA ARG A 501 -22.04 -0.89 -6.37
C ARG A 501 -22.22 0.57 -6.78
N CYS A 502 -23.35 0.87 -7.42
CA CYS A 502 -23.65 2.20 -7.93
C CYS A 502 -23.75 3.22 -6.80
N ALA A 503 -24.52 2.92 -5.75
CA ALA A 503 -24.70 3.79 -4.60
C ALA A 503 -23.35 4.17 -3.96
N ARG A 504 -22.46 3.19 -3.75
CA ARG A 504 -21.15 3.41 -3.11
C ARG A 504 -20.15 4.13 -4.02
N THR A 505 -20.14 3.81 -5.31
CA THR A 505 -19.16 4.37 -6.25
C THR A 505 -19.53 5.81 -6.62
N PHE A 506 -20.80 6.08 -6.93
CA PHE A 506 -21.26 7.34 -7.51
C PHE A 506 -21.99 8.25 -6.51
N GLY A 507 -22.39 7.74 -5.33
CA GLY A 507 -23.25 8.48 -4.41
C GLY A 507 -24.69 8.64 -4.90
N THR A 508 -25.07 7.92 -5.96
CA THR A 508 -26.41 7.89 -6.56
C THR A 508 -26.63 6.55 -7.27
N THR A 509 -27.89 6.18 -7.48
CA THR A 509 -28.30 5.01 -8.28
C THR A 509 -29.13 5.41 -9.50
N ASP A 510 -29.14 6.71 -9.84
CA ASP A 510 -29.94 7.26 -10.94
C ASP A 510 -29.56 6.59 -12.28
N PRO A 511 -30.50 5.91 -12.97
CA PRO A 511 -30.23 5.21 -14.22
C PRO A 511 -29.90 6.15 -15.40
N GLU A 512 -30.21 7.45 -15.30
CA GLU A 512 -29.83 8.44 -16.30
C GLU A 512 -28.35 8.85 -16.21
N HIS A 513 -27.65 8.47 -15.13
CA HIS A 513 -26.20 8.61 -15.07
C HIS A 513 -25.54 7.65 -16.10
N PRO A 514 -24.70 8.17 -17.01
CA PRO A 514 -24.32 7.45 -18.23
C PRO A 514 -23.53 6.16 -17.93
N HIS A 515 -22.66 6.14 -16.93
CA HIS A 515 -21.93 4.93 -16.54
C HIS A 515 -22.78 3.96 -15.69
N ILE A 516 -23.75 4.45 -14.90
CA ILE A 516 -24.65 3.59 -14.11
C ILE A 516 -25.53 2.81 -15.08
N LYS A 517 -26.02 3.46 -16.15
CA LYS A 517 -26.75 2.81 -17.24
C LYS A 517 -26.01 1.59 -17.80
N VAL A 518 -24.69 1.72 -18.00
CA VAL A 518 -23.85 0.60 -18.47
C VAL A 518 -23.78 -0.52 -17.42
N ILE A 519 -23.58 -0.20 -16.15
CA ILE A 519 -23.54 -1.19 -15.06
C ILE A 519 -24.89 -1.92 -14.91
N LEU A 520 -26.01 -1.20 -15.01
CA LEU A 520 -27.34 -1.78 -14.91
C LEU A 520 -27.62 -2.76 -16.06
N ALA A 521 -27.13 -2.43 -17.27
CA ALA A 521 -27.27 -3.25 -18.48
C ALA A 521 -26.30 -4.46 -18.54
N SER A 522 -25.28 -4.53 -17.68
CA SER A 522 -24.30 -5.62 -17.69
C SER A 522 -24.84 -6.91 -17.06
N GLY A 523 -24.04 -7.97 -16.99
CA GLY A 523 -24.38 -9.20 -16.27
C GLY A 523 -24.51 -9.04 -14.75
N ASP A 524 -25.18 -9.99 -14.10
CA ASP A 524 -25.45 -10.02 -12.64
C ASP A 524 -24.34 -10.68 -11.82
N TRP A 525 -23.36 -11.29 -12.49
CA TRP A 525 -22.17 -11.86 -11.89
C TRP A 525 -20.93 -11.05 -12.27
N LEU A 526 -19.94 -11.08 -11.40
CA LEU A 526 -18.59 -10.61 -11.68
C LEU A 526 -17.65 -11.81 -11.66
N VAL A 527 -16.63 -11.79 -12.54
CA VAL A 527 -15.54 -12.77 -12.54
C VAL A 527 -14.21 -12.07 -12.29
N GLY A 528 -13.57 -12.43 -11.17
CA GLY A 528 -12.23 -11.98 -10.79
C GLY A 528 -11.18 -13.05 -11.07
N GLY A 529 -9.91 -12.67 -11.23
CA GLY A 529 -8.86 -13.63 -11.53
C GLY A 529 -7.53 -12.99 -11.91
N ASP A 530 -6.50 -13.81 -12.08
CA ASP A 530 -5.20 -13.36 -12.57
C ASP A 530 -5.30 -13.19 -14.10
N VAL A 531 -5.00 -12.01 -14.63
CA VAL A 531 -5.06 -11.72 -16.07
C VAL A 531 -3.65 -11.78 -16.65
N GLU A 532 -3.51 -12.46 -17.79
CA GLU A 532 -2.32 -12.43 -18.63
C GLU A 532 -2.73 -11.99 -20.03
N VAL A 533 -2.15 -10.92 -20.56
CA VAL A 533 -2.53 -10.31 -21.84
C VAL A 533 -1.49 -10.63 -22.90
N LEU A 534 -1.94 -11.03 -24.10
CA LEU A 534 -1.04 -11.53 -25.15
C LEU A 534 0.02 -10.51 -25.56
N GLU A 535 -0.42 -9.27 -25.78
CA GLU A 535 0.42 -8.17 -26.24
C GLU A 535 -0.22 -6.81 -25.89
N LYS A 536 0.53 -5.72 -26.12
CA LYS A 536 0.03 -4.36 -25.94
C LYS A 536 -1.19 -4.11 -26.84
N ILE A 537 -2.29 -3.62 -26.26
CA ILE A 537 -3.52 -3.34 -27.00
C ILE A 537 -3.30 -2.18 -27.99
N GLN A 538 -3.66 -2.40 -29.25
CA GLN A 538 -3.63 -1.40 -30.32
C GLN A 538 -5.04 -1.15 -30.84
N TRP A 539 -5.41 0.12 -30.97
CA TRP A 539 -6.74 0.53 -31.43
C TRP A 539 -6.79 0.77 -32.93
N ASN A 540 -5.64 0.97 -33.58
CA ASN A 540 -5.50 1.21 -35.02
C ASN A 540 -6.37 2.40 -35.50
N ASP A 541 -6.53 3.41 -34.67
CA ASP A 541 -7.34 4.61 -34.91
C ASP A 541 -6.50 5.84 -35.26
N GLY A 542 -5.19 5.64 -35.50
CA GLY A 542 -4.23 6.71 -35.77
C GLY A 542 -3.74 7.48 -34.54
N LEU A 543 -4.06 7.01 -33.32
CA LEU A 543 -3.66 7.63 -32.06
C LEU A 543 -2.82 6.74 -31.14
N ASP A 544 -2.50 5.51 -31.54
CA ASP A 544 -1.73 4.56 -30.71
C ASP A 544 -0.35 5.07 -30.31
N GLN A 545 0.28 5.93 -31.12
CA GLN A 545 1.54 6.61 -30.80
C GLN A 545 1.45 7.52 -29.57
N PHE A 546 0.23 7.92 -29.15
CA PHE A 546 0.00 8.68 -27.94
C PHE A 546 -0.39 7.79 -26.75
N ARG A 547 -0.69 6.50 -26.96
CA ARG A 547 -1.04 5.55 -25.90
C ARG A 547 0.23 4.95 -25.29
N LEU A 548 0.89 5.77 -24.47
CA LEU A 548 2.10 5.39 -23.76
C LEU A 548 1.76 4.70 -22.44
N THR A 549 2.37 3.54 -22.18
CA THR A 549 2.26 2.84 -20.89
C THR A 549 2.90 3.68 -19.77
N PRO A 550 2.57 3.42 -18.49
CA PRO A 550 3.26 4.07 -17.37
C PRO A 550 4.79 3.91 -17.41
N ASN A 551 5.30 2.75 -17.85
CA ASN A 551 6.74 2.53 -17.99
C ASN A 551 7.36 3.29 -19.17
N GLU A 552 6.67 3.37 -20.31
CA GLU A 552 7.08 4.21 -21.44
C GLU A 552 7.11 5.70 -21.05
N LEU A 553 6.12 6.17 -20.27
CA LEU A 553 6.10 7.54 -19.73
C LEU A 553 7.25 7.80 -18.77
N ARG A 554 7.51 6.88 -17.82
CA ARG A 554 8.68 6.97 -16.92
C ARG A 554 9.97 7.07 -17.71
N GLN A 555 10.13 6.24 -18.75
CA GLN A 555 11.30 6.31 -19.61
C GLN A 555 11.39 7.66 -20.33
N ARG A 556 10.27 8.16 -20.87
CA ARG A 556 10.22 9.46 -21.54
C ARG A 556 10.64 10.60 -20.61
N PHE A 557 10.19 10.61 -19.36
CA PHE A 557 10.59 11.63 -18.38
C PHE A 557 12.09 11.54 -18.02
N ARG A 558 12.65 10.32 -17.94
CA ARG A 558 14.10 10.12 -17.77
C ARG A 558 14.90 10.65 -18.95
N ASP A 559 14.47 10.35 -20.17
CA ASP A 559 15.13 10.83 -21.39
C ASP A 559 15.09 12.37 -21.50
N MET A 560 13.98 12.97 -21.07
CA MET A 560 13.82 14.42 -20.96
C MET A 560 14.60 15.03 -19.78
N LYS A 561 15.24 14.21 -18.93
CA LYS A 561 15.93 14.63 -17.70
C LYS A 561 15.02 15.46 -16.79
N ALA A 562 13.76 15.06 -16.67
CA ALA A 562 12.81 15.72 -15.79
C ALA A 562 13.25 15.53 -14.32
N ASP A 563 13.28 16.62 -13.55
CA ASP A 563 13.50 16.59 -12.10
C ASP A 563 12.20 16.75 -11.30
N ALA A 564 11.11 17.10 -11.97
CA ALA A 564 9.75 17.03 -11.49
C ALA A 564 8.80 16.73 -12.65
N VAL A 565 7.76 15.93 -12.39
CA VAL A 565 6.67 15.68 -13.33
C VAL A 565 5.35 16.09 -12.68
N PHE A 566 4.58 16.92 -13.38
CA PHE A 566 3.26 17.35 -12.94
C PHE A 566 2.19 16.96 -13.97
N ALA A 567 1.12 16.32 -13.50
CA ALA A 567 0.08 15.77 -14.36
C ALA A 567 -1.16 16.66 -14.43
N PHE A 568 -1.71 16.80 -15.63
CA PHE A 568 -3.00 17.43 -15.88
C PHE A 568 -3.94 16.43 -16.57
N GLN A 569 -4.92 15.94 -15.80
CA GLN A 569 -6.01 15.11 -16.30
C GLN A 569 -7.05 15.97 -17.01
N LEU A 570 -7.52 15.52 -18.17
CA LEU A 570 -8.61 16.19 -18.88
C LEU A 570 -9.43 15.21 -19.72
N ARG A 571 -10.71 15.53 -19.89
CA ARG A 571 -11.61 14.88 -20.86
C ARG A 571 -12.20 15.87 -21.87
N ASN A 572 -11.92 17.16 -21.69
CA ASN A 572 -12.50 18.26 -22.45
C ASN A 572 -11.42 18.94 -23.31
N PRO A 573 -11.80 19.71 -24.34
CA PRO A 573 -10.87 20.60 -25.05
C PRO A 573 -10.13 21.56 -24.10
N ILE A 574 -8.90 21.94 -24.46
CA ILE A 574 -8.08 22.87 -23.68
C ILE A 574 -8.48 24.31 -24.04
N HIS A 575 -8.94 25.07 -23.05
CA HIS A 575 -9.04 26.53 -23.11
C HIS A 575 -7.93 27.16 -22.24
N ASN A 576 -7.75 28.48 -22.34
CA ASN A 576 -6.65 29.18 -21.67
C ASN A 576 -6.74 29.14 -20.14
N GLY A 577 -7.93 28.90 -19.57
CA GLY A 577 -8.07 28.62 -18.13
C GLY A 577 -7.30 27.36 -17.70
N HIS A 578 -7.35 26.27 -18.46
CA HIS A 578 -6.53 25.09 -18.18
C HIS A 578 -5.04 25.41 -18.35
N SER A 579 -4.70 26.20 -19.37
CA SER A 579 -3.33 26.66 -19.60
C SER A 579 -2.77 27.45 -18.42
N LEU A 580 -3.57 28.34 -17.84
CA LEU A 580 -3.20 29.14 -16.66
C LEU A 580 -2.82 28.24 -15.48
N LEU A 581 -3.62 27.20 -15.21
CA LEU A 581 -3.32 26.23 -14.14
C LEU A 581 -1.98 25.50 -14.40
N MET A 582 -1.74 25.07 -15.65
CA MET A 582 -0.53 24.36 -16.03
C MET A 582 0.72 25.26 -16.00
N GLN A 583 0.60 26.51 -16.45
CA GLN A 583 1.67 27.52 -16.39
C GLN A 583 2.02 27.88 -14.94
N THR A 584 1.02 28.23 -14.14
CA THR A 584 1.19 28.59 -12.72
C THR A 584 1.85 27.45 -11.95
N THR A 585 1.49 26.19 -12.28
CA THR A 585 2.13 25.02 -11.68
C THR A 585 3.62 24.96 -12.02
N ARG A 586 3.99 25.17 -13.29
CA ARG A 586 5.40 25.17 -13.71
C ARG A 586 6.20 26.27 -13.01
N GLU A 587 5.64 27.47 -12.92
CA GLU A 587 6.23 28.61 -12.20
C GLU A 587 6.47 28.27 -10.73
N LEU A 588 5.46 27.76 -10.04
CA LEU A 588 5.55 27.31 -8.65
C LEU A 588 6.66 26.25 -8.46
N LEU A 589 6.81 25.32 -9.40
CA LEU A 589 7.87 24.31 -9.33
C LEU A 589 9.26 24.91 -9.57
N ASN A 590 9.38 25.86 -10.51
CA ASN A 590 10.63 26.58 -10.72
C ASN A 590 11.04 27.37 -9.46
N GLU A 591 10.08 28.04 -8.80
CA GLU A 591 10.28 28.76 -7.53
C GLU A 591 10.73 27.82 -6.40
N ARG A 592 10.22 26.58 -6.37
CA ARG A 592 10.65 25.53 -5.43
C ARG A 592 12.02 24.94 -5.75
N GLY A 593 12.66 25.39 -6.82
CA GLY A 593 14.04 25.03 -7.16
C GLY A 593 14.18 23.92 -8.21
N PHE A 594 13.09 23.33 -8.69
CA PHE A 594 13.13 22.39 -9.81
C PHE A 594 13.58 23.14 -11.08
N LYS A 595 14.54 22.57 -11.80
CA LYS A 595 15.16 23.16 -13.00
C LYS A 595 14.49 22.70 -14.29
N ASN A 596 13.92 21.51 -14.30
CA ASN A 596 13.25 20.94 -15.47
C ASN A 596 11.90 20.26 -15.13
N PRO A 597 10.93 20.98 -14.53
CA PRO A 597 9.57 20.45 -14.39
C PRO A 597 8.91 20.19 -15.75
N VAL A 598 8.49 18.94 -15.98
CA VAL A 598 7.83 18.48 -17.22
C VAL A 598 6.34 18.28 -16.98
N LEU A 599 5.52 18.82 -17.88
CA LEU A 599 4.07 18.63 -17.90
C LEU A 599 3.73 17.28 -18.53
N LEU A 600 2.92 16.47 -17.86
CA LEU A 600 2.18 15.36 -18.45
C LEU A 600 0.76 15.83 -18.76
N LEU A 601 0.52 16.26 -20.00
CA LEU A 601 -0.80 16.62 -20.51
C LEU A 601 -1.50 15.34 -20.95
N HIS A 602 -2.52 14.92 -20.21
CA HIS A 602 -2.93 13.52 -20.21
C HIS A 602 -4.43 13.34 -20.47
N PRO A 603 -4.92 13.60 -21.70
CA PRO A 603 -6.31 13.36 -22.05
C PRO A 603 -6.73 11.91 -21.82
N LEU A 604 -7.92 11.72 -21.25
CA LEU A 604 -8.57 10.42 -21.16
C LEU A 604 -9.07 9.98 -22.55
N GLY A 605 -8.84 8.72 -22.90
CA GLY A 605 -9.17 8.14 -24.21
C GLY A 605 -9.91 6.81 -24.21
N GLY A 606 -10.31 6.29 -23.03
CA GLY A 606 -11.33 5.25 -22.98
C GLY A 606 -12.73 5.82 -23.24
N TRP A 607 -13.76 5.02 -22.93
CA TRP A 607 -15.16 5.40 -23.09
C TRP A 607 -15.49 6.73 -22.39
N THR A 608 -16.25 7.57 -23.09
CA THR A 608 -16.84 8.83 -22.60
C THR A 608 -18.29 8.90 -23.04
N LYS A 609 -19.12 9.65 -22.31
CA LYS A 609 -20.55 9.86 -22.63
C LYS A 609 -20.74 10.57 -23.98
N ASP A 610 -21.89 10.36 -24.61
CA ASP A 610 -22.16 10.73 -26.00
C ASP A 610 -22.05 12.23 -26.32
N ASP A 611 -22.28 13.11 -25.35
CA ASP A 611 -22.23 14.57 -25.57
C ASP A 611 -20.85 15.20 -25.33
N ASP A 612 -19.86 14.41 -24.89
CA ASP A 612 -18.46 14.85 -24.81
C ASP A 612 -17.82 14.91 -26.21
N VAL A 613 -16.78 15.73 -26.35
CA VAL A 613 -16.04 15.83 -27.62
C VAL A 613 -15.25 14.53 -27.86
N PRO A 614 -15.39 13.88 -29.04
CA PRO A 614 -14.68 12.63 -29.35
C PRO A 614 -13.17 12.78 -29.22
N LEU A 615 -12.50 11.69 -28.80
CA LEU A 615 -11.05 11.67 -28.59
C LEU A 615 -10.23 12.17 -29.79
N PRO A 616 -10.49 11.76 -31.06
CA PRO A 616 -9.70 12.27 -32.19
C PRO A 616 -9.79 13.79 -32.35
N VAL A 617 -10.96 14.38 -32.09
CA VAL A 617 -11.16 15.83 -32.16
C VAL A 617 -10.43 16.53 -31.03
N ARG A 618 -10.47 15.98 -29.81
CA ARG A 618 -9.70 16.51 -28.67
C ARG A 618 -8.20 16.45 -28.93
N MET A 619 -7.69 15.33 -29.42
CA MET A 619 -6.27 15.16 -29.74
C MET A 619 -5.82 16.12 -30.85
N ALA A 620 -6.64 16.34 -31.87
CA ALA A 620 -6.37 17.36 -32.90
C ALA A 620 -6.35 18.76 -32.29
N GLN A 621 -7.30 19.07 -31.39
CA GLN A 621 -7.36 20.37 -30.71
C GLN A 621 -6.16 20.60 -29.78
N HIS A 622 -5.74 19.59 -29.03
CA HIS A 622 -4.58 19.68 -28.13
C HIS A 622 -3.27 19.83 -28.92
N GLN A 623 -3.13 19.13 -30.05
CA GLN A 623 -1.98 19.30 -30.93
C GLN A 623 -1.96 20.69 -31.56
N ALA A 624 -3.10 21.19 -32.04
CA ALA A 624 -3.21 22.56 -32.54
C ALA A 624 -2.83 23.58 -31.46
N PHE A 625 -3.28 23.36 -30.22
CA PHE A 625 -2.93 24.19 -29.07
C PHE A 625 -1.42 24.21 -28.79
N LEU A 626 -0.75 23.05 -28.83
CA LEU A 626 0.70 22.93 -28.55
C LEU A 626 1.60 23.40 -29.70
N ASN A 627 1.06 23.56 -30.91
CA ASN A 627 1.80 23.95 -32.11
C ASN A 627 1.65 25.43 -32.46
N GLU A 628 0.97 26.22 -31.63
CA GLU A 628 0.67 27.62 -31.93
C GLU A 628 1.80 28.53 -31.46
N ASP A 629 2.77 28.80 -32.36
CA ASP A 629 4.00 29.55 -32.06
C ASP A 629 3.76 31.00 -31.62
N GLU A 630 2.73 31.67 -32.18
CA GLU A 630 2.40 33.06 -31.82
C GLU A 630 1.87 33.20 -30.37
N HIS A 631 1.44 32.09 -29.78
CA HIS A 631 0.85 32.03 -28.45
C HIS A 631 1.36 30.79 -27.70
N ASP A 632 2.67 30.53 -27.71
CA ASP A 632 3.23 29.38 -26.98
C ASP A 632 2.97 29.55 -25.47
N ARG A 633 1.88 28.94 -25.02
CA ARG A 633 1.43 28.98 -23.64
C ARG A 633 1.98 27.80 -22.85
N LEU A 634 2.33 26.69 -23.50
CA LEU A 634 2.79 25.48 -22.83
C LEU A 634 4.05 24.99 -23.52
N ASP A 635 5.21 25.49 -23.09
CA ASP A 635 6.54 25.08 -23.56
C ASP A 635 6.56 23.62 -24.02
N ARG A 636 6.56 23.44 -25.34
CA ARG A 636 6.40 22.14 -25.99
C ARG A 636 7.56 21.22 -25.68
N SER A 637 8.76 21.78 -25.50
CA SER A 637 9.96 21.00 -25.18
C SER A 637 9.87 20.33 -23.80
N ARG A 638 9.02 20.87 -22.92
CA ARG A 638 8.79 20.41 -21.55
C ARG A 638 7.35 19.97 -21.31
N THR A 639 6.72 19.43 -22.36
CA THR A 639 5.35 18.89 -22.32
C THR A 639 5.29 17.54 -23.03
N VAL A 640 4.75 16.53 -22.35
CA VAL A 640 4.43 15.21 -22.91
C VAL A 640 2.92 15.11 -23.06
N LEU A 641 2.46 14.97 -24.30
CA LEU A 641 1.06 14.66 -24.63
C LEU A 641 0.91 13.14 -24.77
N ALA A 642 0.07 12.53 -23.93
CA ALA A 642 -0.22 11.10 -23.95
C ALA A 642 -1.69 10.83 -23.64
N ILE A 643 -2.21 9.67 -24.06
CA ILE A 643 -3.60 9.25 -23.85
C ILE A 643 -3.66 8.28 -22.68
N PHE A 644 -4.50 8.58 -21.71
CA PHE A 644 -4.82 7.67 -20.60
C PHE A 644 -5.95 6.72 -21.03
N PRO A 645 -5.76 5.39 -21.04
CA PRO A 645 -6.70 4.45 -21.67
C PRO A 645 -7.96 4.15 -20.86
N SER A 646 -8.06 4.63 -19.61
CA SER A 646 -9.21 4.32 -18.74
C SER A 646 -10.53 4.82 -19.32
N PRO A 647 -11.61 4.03 -19.20
CA PRO A 647 -12.97 4.55 -19.29
C PRO A 647 -13.20 5.66 -18.25
N MET A 648 -14.06 6.63 -18.59
CA MET A 648 -14.53 7.67 -17.69
C MET A 648 -15.75 7.18 -16.93
N SER A 649 -15.70 7.23 -15.59
CA SER A 649 -16.83 6.85 -14.74
C SER A 649 -17.79 8.01 -14.51
N TYR A 650 -17.31 9.24 -14.51
CA TYR A 650 -18.00 10.43 -14.02
C TYR A 650 -18.38 10.34 -12.52
N ALA A 651 -17.54 9.70 -11.70
CA ALA A 651 -17.81 9.46 -10.28
C ALA A 651 -17.17 10.50 -9.34
N GLY A 652 -16.89 11.70 -9.83
CA GLY A 652 -16.51 12.85 -9.01
C GLY A 652 -15.34 12.58 -8.03
N PRO A 653 -15.52 12.86 -6.72
CA PRO A 653 -14.50 12.63 -5.69
C PRO A 653 -14.00 11.18 -5.56
N THR A 654 -14.81 10.19 -5.96
CA THR A 654 -14.36 8.79 -6.00
C THR A 654 -13.39 8.57 -7.15
N GLU A 655 -13.71 9.09 -8.33
CA GLU A 655 -12.91 8.86 -9.54
C GLU A 655 -11.64 9.71 -9.62
N VAL A 656 -11.65 10.93 -9.08
CA VAL A 656 -10.44 11.78 -9.11
C VAL A 656 -9.26 11.14 -8.38
N GLN A 657 -9.53 10.29 -7.37
CA GLN A 657 -8.51 9.48 -6.71
C GLN A 657 -7.90 8.44 -7.67
N TRP A 658 -8.72 7.75 -8.46
CA TRP A 658 -8.27 6.84 -9.52
C TRP A 658 -7.43 7.58 -10.57
N HIS A 659 -7.87 8.76 -11.02
CA HIS A 659 -7.10 9.58 -11.97
C HIS A 659 -5.74 10.02 -11.43
N ALA A 660 -5.65 10.31 -10.13
CA ALA A 660 -4.40 10.68 -9.46
C ALA A 660 -3.48 9.47 -9.26
N LYS A 661 -4.02 8.35 -8.74
CA LYS A 661 -3.30 7.09 -8.54
C LYS A 661 -2.69 6.57 -9.84
N ALA A 662 -3.46 6.59 -10.93
CA ALA A 662 -2.96 6.20 -12.25
C ALA A 662 -1.76 7.05 -12.72
N ARG A 663 -1.70 8.33 -12.33
CA ARG A 663 -0.60 9.25 -12.68
C ARG A 663 0.59 9.10 -11.74
N MET A 664 0.35 8.74 -10.48
CA MET A 664 1.42 8.29 -9.60
C MET A 664 2.17 7.09 -10.20
N CYS A 665 1.46 6.16 -10.85
CA CYS A 665 2.07 5.04 -11.57
C CYS A 665 2.99 5.48 -12.73
N THR A 666 2.78 6.65 -13.35
CA THR A 666 3.67 7.17 -14.43
C THR A 666 4.92 7.87 -13.90
N GLY A 667 5.07 7.99 -12.58
CA GLY A 667 6.15 8.75 -11.95
C GLY A 667 5.85 10.24 -11.78
N ALA A 668 4.59 10.67 -11.93
CA ALA A 668 4.20 12.04 -11.59
C ALA A 668 4.42 12.30 -10.10
N ASN A 669 5.03 13.44 -9.79
CA ASN A 669 5.26 13.92 -8.42
C ASN A 669 4.17 14.88 -7.97
N PHE A 670 3.53 15.58 -8.91
CA PHE A 670 2.50 16.58 -8.66
C PHE A 670 1.25 16.30 -9.47
N TYR A 671 0.08 16.60 -8.91
CA TYR A 671 -1.20 16.42 -9.58
C TYR A 671 -2.05 17.68 -9.44
N ILE A 672 -2.38 18.27 -10.60
CA ILE A 672 -3.24 19.44 -10.67
C ILE A 672 -4.69 19.00 -10.52
N VAL A 673 -5.41 19.62 -9.59
CA VAL A 673 -6.85 19.39 -9.42
C VAL A 673 -7.60 20.72 -9.37
N GLY A 674 -8.62 20.85 -10.21
CA GLY A 674 -9.49 22.03 -10.28
C GLY A 674 -10.82 21.82 -9.55
N ARG A 675 -11.80 22.65 -9.92
CA ARG A 675 -13.21 22.55 -9.47
C ARG A 675 -13.90 21.35 -10.12
N ASP A 676 -14.74 20.65 -9.34
CA ASP A 676 -15.61 19.55 -9.78
C ASP A 676 -14.92 18.51 -10.68
N PRO A 677 -13.76 17.96 -10.25
CA PRO A 677 -13.03 17.00 -11.06
C PRO A 677 -13.87 15.72 -11.21
N ALA A 678 -13.91 15.19 -12.44
CA ALA A 678 -14.70 14.02 -12.79
C ALA A 678 -16.21 14.12 -12.52
N GLY A 679 -16.76 15.32 -12.29
CA GLY A 679 -18.18 15.53 -12.09
C GLY A 679 -18.99 15.62 -13.39
N LEU A 680 -20.31 15.58 -13.21
CA LEU A 680 -21.33 15.90 -14.22
C LEU A 680 -22.51 16.64 -13.54
N PRO A 681 -23.39 17.30 -14.32
CA PRO A 681 -24.67 17.77 -13.81
C PRO A 681 -25.50 16.62 -13.22
N ASN A 682 -26.28 16.89 -12.17
CA ASN A 682 -27.14 15.90 -11.55
C ASN A 682 -28.18 15.39 -12.59
N PRO A 683 -28.30 14.07 -12.82
CA PRO A 683 -29.19 13.56 -13.86
C PRO A 683 -30.67 13.88 -13.59
N SER A 684 -31.09 13.90 -12.32
CA SER A 684 -32.45 14.24 -11.88
C SER A 684 -32.74 15.75 -11.90
N ASP A 685 -31.73 16.60 -11.70
CA ASP A 685 -31.85 18.06 -11.71
C ASP A 685 -30.61 18.70 -12.35
N LYS A 686 -30.65 18.87 -13.68
CA LYS A 686 -29.52 19.39 -14.47
C LYS A 686 -29.08 20.81 -14.12
N SER A 687 -29.83 21.52 -13.27
CA SER A 687 -29.42 22.84 -12.75
C SER A 687 -28.37 22.77 -11.64
N LYS A 688 -28.16 21.58 -11.06
CA LYS A 688 -27.20 21.34 -9.98
C LYS A 688 -26.08 20.42 -10.45
N ASP A 689 -24.90 20.59 -9.87
CA ASP A 689 -23.81 19.62 -10.00
C ASP A 689 -24.14 18.37 -9.19
N LEU A 690 -23.76 17.17 -9.68
CA LEU A 690 -23.97 15.92 -8.94
C LEU A 690 -23.15 15.86 -7.65
N TYR A 691 -21.96 16.48 -7.68
CA TYR A 691 -21.03 16.54 -6.56
C TYR A 691 -20.81 17.98 -6.14
N ASP A 692 -20.48 18.18 -4.86
CA ASP A 692 -19.98 19.48 -4.42
C ASP A 692 -18.66 19.77 -5.15
N PRO A 693 -18.52 20.96 -5.78
CA PRO A 693 -17.38 21.28 -6.63
C PRO A 693 -16.03 21.32 -5.91
N THR A 694 -16.02 21.37 -4.57
CA THR A 694 -14.83 21.39 -3.73
C THR A 694 -14.45 20.02 -3.19
N HIS A 695 -15.35 19.03 -3.24
CA HIS A 695 -15.11 17.72 -2.61
C HIS A 695 -13.97 16.96 -3.29
N GLY A 696 -13.84 17.06 -4.61
CA GLY A 696 -12.78 16.35 -5.33
C GLY A 696 -11.38 16.71 -4.83
N SER A 697 -11.06 18.01 -4.68
CA SER A 697 -9.76 18.44 -4.18
C SER A 697 -9.57 18.13 -2.69
N LYS A 698 -10.59 18.35 -1.86
CA LYS A 698 -10.55 18.05 -0.41
C LYS A 698 -10.30 16.57 -0.15
N VAL A 699 -11.05 15.68 -0.81
CA VAL A 699 -10.90 14.23 -0.69
C VAL A 699 -9.52 13.81 -1.14
N LEU A 700 -9.02 14.33 -2.26
CA LEU A 700 -7.71 13.96 -2.78
C LEU A 700 -6.56 14.34 -1.83
N THR A 701 -6.66 15.47 -1.13
CA THR A 701 -5.63 15.90 -0.15
C THR A 701 -5.56 15.03 1.11
N MET A 702 -6.61 14.27 1.43
CA MET A 702 -6.67 13.38 2.59
C MET A 702 -6.72 11.89 2.22
N ALA A 703 -6.66 11.57 0.92
CA ALA A 703 -6.84 10.22 0.43
C ALA A 703 -5.64 9.33 0.82
N PRO A 704 -5.87 8.18 1.48
CA PRO A 704 -4.82 7.23 1.80
C PRO A 704 -4.20 6.62 0.53
N GLY A 705 -2.92 6.27 0.60
CA GLY A 705 -2.20 5.60 -0.51
C GLY A 705 -1.71 6.53 -1.63
N LEU A 706 -1.87 7.85 -1.50
CA LEU A 706 -1.38 8.84 -2.49
C LEU A 706 -0.14 9.61 -2.03
N ASN A 707 0.61 9.08 -1.05
CA ASN A 707 1.70 9.77 -0.36
C ASN A 707 2.87 10.20 -1.28
N GLN A 708 3.01 9.59 -2.47
CA GLN A 708 4.07 9.91 -3.43
C GLN A 708 3.69 11.08 -4.35
N LEU A 709 2.46 11.60 -4.25
CA LEU A 709 1.91 12.62 -5.13
C LEU A 709 1.51 13.85 -4.32
N GLN A 710 2.12 15.00 -4.62
CA GLN A 710 1.69 16.27 -4.06
C GLN A 710 0.50 16.82 -4.85
N ILE A 711 -0.63 16.99 -4.17
CA ILE A 711 -1.84 17.56 -4.76
C ILE A 711 -1.71 19.09 -4.83
N LEU A 712 -1.97 19.66 -6.00
CA LEU A 712 -1.96 21.10 -6.27
C LEU A 712 -3.39 21.56 -6.59
N PRO A 713 -4.16 21.98 -5.57
CA PRO A 713 -5.52 22.46 -5.77
C PRO A 713 -5.50 23.89 -6.34
N PHE A 714 -6.32 24.13 -7.35
CA PHE A 714 -6.51 25.46 -7.93
C PHE A 714 -7.93 25.97 -7.74
N LYS A 715 -8.03 27.30 -7.62
CA LYS A 715 -9.31 28.01 -7.73
C LYS A 715 -9.83 27.96 -9.16
N VAL A 716 -11.10 28.30 -9.34
CA VAL A 716 -11.71 28.40 -10.66
C VAL A 716 -10.99 29.46 -11.49
N ALA A 717 -10.67 29.14 -12.75
CA ALA A 717 -10.23 30.11 -13.73
C ALA A 717 -11.42 30.48 -14.63
N ALA A 718 -11.63 31.77 -14.86
CA ALA A 718 -12.70 32.31 -15.71
C ALA A 718 -12.15 33.45 -16.58
N TYR A 719 -12.89 33.83 -17.62
CA TYR A 719 -12.46 34.89 -18.52
C TYR A 719 -12.64 36.25 -17.83
N ASN A 720 -11.57 37.01 -17.65
CA ASN A 720 -11.67 38.36 -17.09
C ASN A 720 -11.73 39.36 -18.26
N HIS A 721 -12.85 40.06 -18.40
CA HIS A 721 -13.06 40.94 -19.55
C HIS A 721 -12.25 42.26 -19.48
N VAL A 722 -11.77 42.63 -18.29
CA VAL A 722 -10.87 43.78 -18.09
C VAL A 722 -9.46 43.43 -18.56
N LEU A 723 -8.97 42.25 -18.18
CA LEU A 723 -7.66 41.74 -18.58
C LEU A 723 -7.64 41.21 -20.02
N LYS A 724 -8.81 40.87 -20.57
CA LYS A 724 -8.97 40.18 -21.87
C LYS A 724 -8.18 38.86 -21.94
N ASP A 725 -8.11 38.15 -20.82
CA ASP A 725 -7.48 36.84 -20.70
C ASP A 725 -8.13 36.06 -19.55
N MET A 726 -7.78 34.79 -19.43
CA MET A 726 -8.18 33.93 -18.34
C MET A 726 -7.43 34.30 -17.05
N ALA A 727 -8.16 34.42 -15.95
CA ALA A 727 -7.59 34.71 -14.63
C ALA A 727 -8.26 33.86 -13.54
N PHE A 728 -7.59 33.70 -12.40
CA PHE A 728 -8.20 33.07 -11.23
C PHE A 728 -9.35 33.94 -10.71
N TYR A 729 -10.50 33.32 -10.50
CA TYR A 729 -11.72 34.00 -10.07
C TYR A 729 -11.55 34.65 -8.70
N ASP A 730 -11.91 35.93 -8.63
CA ASP A 730 -11.98 36.72 -7.40
C ASP A 730 -13.44 37.09 -7.10
N PRO A 731 -14.03 36.53 -6.02
CA PRO A 731 -15.41 36.85 -5.63
C PRO A 731 -15.66 38.34 -5.38
N THR A 732 -14.63 39.10 -4.99
CA THR A 732 -14.75 40.54 -4.73
C THR A 732 -14.88 41.38 -6.00
N LYS A 733 -14.53 40.78 -7.15
CA LYS A 733 -14.57 41.39 -8.48
C LYS A 733 -15.45 40.59 -9.44
N HIS A 734 -16.54 40.02 -8.94
CA HIS A 734 -17.41 39.10 -9.68
C HIS A 734 -17.77 39.63 -11.07
N ASP A 735 -18.15 40.91 -11.15
CA ASP A 735 -18.60 41.54 -12.39
C ASP A 735 -17.53 41.53 -13.48
N GLU A 736 -16.23 41.47 -13.13
CA GLU A 736 -15.12 41.40 -14.10
C GLU A 736 -15.02 40.04 -14.84
N PHE A 737 -15.69 38.99 -14.35
CA PHE A 737 -15.52 37.62 -14.84
C PHE A 737 -16.73 37.09 -15.63
N ASP A 738 -16.44 36.47 -16.79
CA ASP A 738 -17.40 35.74 -17.60
C ASP A 738 -17.13 34.22 -17.55
N PHE A 739 -18.16 33.45 -17.21
CA PHE A 739 -18.13 31.99 -17.14
C PHE A 739 -18.70 31.38 -18.41
N ILE A 740 -17.82 31.05 -19.35
CA ILE A 740 -18.21 30.42 -20.62
C ILE A 740 -18.36 28.91 -20.39
N SER A 741 -19.60 28.46 -20.18
CA SER A 741 -19.92 27.04 -20.02
C SER A 741 -19.68 26.25 -21.31
N GLY A 742 -19.49 24.93 -21.20
CA GLY A 742 -19.37 24.05 -22.37
C GLY A 742 -20.59 24.11 -23.30
N THR A 743 -21.79 24.36 -22.79
CA THR A 743 -22.99 24.56 -23.61
C THR A 743 -22.95 25.88 -24.37
N ARG A 744 -22.49 26.97 -23.74
CA ARG A 744 -22.31 28.27 -24.42
C ARG A 744 -21.20 28.18 -25.48
N MET A 745 -20.07 27.56 -25.15
CA MET A 745 -18.97 27.29 -26.08
C MET A 745 -19.45 26.51 -27.31
N ARG A 746 -20.23 25.43 -27.10
CA ARG A 746 -20.85 24.63 -28.18
C ARG A 746 -21.73 25.46 -29.10
N LYS A 747 -22.52 26.37 -28.52
CA LYS A 747 -23.39 27.28 -29.28
C LYS A 747 -22.56 28.22 -30.16
N ILE A 748 -21.60 28.94 -29.58
CA ILE A 748 -20.69 29.86 -30.29
C ILE A 748 -19.99 29.13 -31.46
N ALA A 749 -19.47 27.93 -31.19
CA ALA A 749 -18.79 27.11 -32.19
C ALA A 749 -19.70 26.67 -33.35
N ARG A 750 -20.95 26.29 -33.05
CA ARG A 750 -21.95 25.87 -34.04
C ARG A 750 -22.40 27.03 -34.92
N ASP A 751 -22.56 28.20 -34.32
CA ASP A 751 -23.03 29.43 -34.99
C ASP A 751 -21.90 30.06 -35.83
N GLY A 752 -20.67 29.54 -35.76
CA GLY A 752 -19.50 30.06 -36.47
C GLY A 752 -18.94 31.36 -35.89
N GLU A 753 -19.35 31.69 -34.66
CA GLU A 753 -18.87 32.84 -33.92
C GLU A 753 -17.48 32.57 -33.30
N GLN A 754 -16.78 33.65 -32.94
CA GLN A 754 -15.53 33.57 -32.18
C GLN A 754 -15.81 33.77 -30.69
N PRO A 755 -15.16 33.01 -29.79
CA PRO A 755 -15.19 33.31 -28.37
C PRO A 755 -14.44 34.62 -28.11
N PRO A 756 -14.57 35.21 -26.90
CA PRO A 756 -13.74 36.34 -26.52
C PRO A 756 -12.25 36.05 -26.73
N ASP A 757 -11.54 37.03 -27.26
CA ASP A 757 -10.10 36.93 -27.47
C ASP A 757 -9.40 36.60 -26.15
N GLY A 758 -8.42 35.69 -26.17
CA GLY A 758 -7.78 35.17 -24.96
C GLY A 758 -8.53 34.05 -24.23
N PHE A 759 -9.75 33.64 -24.64
CA PHE A 759 -10.42 32.47 -24.04
C PHE A 759 -9.77 31.13 -24.44
N MET A 760 -9.46 30.97 -25.73
CA MET A 760 -8.83 29.78 -26.30
C MET A 760 -7.94 30.21 -27.46
N VAL A 761 -6.82 29.52 -27.64
CA VAL A 761 -5.92 29.78 -28.76
C VAL A 761 -6.63 29.56 -30.11
N PRO A 762 -6.46 30.47 -31.10
CA PRO A 762 -7.21 30.45 -32.36
C PRO A 762 -7.14 29.12 -33.13
N ALA A 763 -5.97 28.48 -33.22
CA ALA A 763 -5.84 27.20 -33.92
C ALA A 763 -6.63 26.09 -33.21
N GLY A 764 -6.61 26.09 -31.88
CA GLY A 764 -7.43 25.20 -31.06
C GLY A 764 -8.94 25.43 -31.26
N TRP A 765 -9.36 26.69 -31.31
CA TRP A 765 -10.76 27.03 -31.56
C TRP A 765 -11.24 26.57 -32.95
N LYS A 766 -10.42 26.77 -33.98
CA LYS A 766 -10.73 26.36 -35.36
C LYS A 766 -11.04 24.87 -35.47
N VAL A 767 -10.32 24.01 -34.74
CA VAL A 767 -10.60 22.57 -34.71
C VAL A 767 -11.99 22.29 -34.12
N LEU A 768 -12.33 22.94 -33.00
CA LEU A 768 -13.63 22.76 -32.35
C LEU A 768 -14.79 23.32 -33.16
N SER A 769 -14.64 24.52 -33.72
CA SER A 769 -15.69 25.15 -34.54
C SER A 769 -15.99 24.29 -35.77
N THR A 770 -14.96 23.81 -36.46
CA THR A 770 -15.11 22.89 -37.61
C THR A 770 -15.87 21.61 -37.21
N TYR A 771 -15.55 21.02 -36.06
CA TYR A 771 -16.25 19.85 -35.55
C TYR A 771 -17.74 20.15 -35.29
N TYR A 772 -18.06 21.19 -34.53
CA TYR A 772 -19.45 21.50 -34.16
C TYR A 772 -20.29 21.94 -35.36
N GLN A 773 -19.71 22.64 -36.33
CA GLN A 773 -20.37 22.96 -37.61
C GLN A 773 -20.68 21.69 -38.40
N SER A 774 -19.77 20.70 -38.42
CA SER A 774 -20.00 19.44 -39.13
C SER A 774 -21.17 18.63 -38.57
N LEU A 775 -21.47 18.77 -37.27
CA LEU A 775 -22.64 18.14 -36.64
C LEU A 775 -23.94 18.83 -37.08
N ALA A 776 -23.94 20.15 -37.22
CA ALA A 776 -25.11 20.92 -37.65
C ALA A 776 -25.47 20.70 -39.13
N THR A 777 -24.50 20.33 -39.97
CA THR A 777 -24.74 19.96 -41.37
C THR A 777 -25.26 18.54 -41.57
N LYS A 778 -25.19 17.68 -40.54
CA LYS A 778 -25.66 16.28 -40.59
C LYS A 778 -27.04 16.07 -39.96
N SER A 779 -27.56 17.07 -39.25
CA SER A 779 -28.94 17.18 -38.75
C SER A 779 -29.81 17.92 -39.75
#